data_AF-A0A8X7PY37-F1
#
_entry.id   AF-A0A8X7PY37-F1
#
_cell.length_a   1.000
_cell.length_b   1.000
_cell.length_c   1.000
_cell.angle_alpha   90.00
_cell.angle_beta   90.00
_cell.angle_gamma   90.00
#
_symmetry.space_group_name_H-M   'P 1'
#
loop_
_entity.id
_entity.type
_entity.pdbx_description
1 polymer ?
#
loop_
_entity_poly.entity_id
_entity_poly.type
_entity_poly.pdbx_seq_one_letter_code
_entity_poly.pdbx_strand_id
1 'polypeptide(L)'
;MNPRVRHRSDEDGKDMDRRVVRQRVDEEHGKNKVGSPSYLLIGDEDVAPQVQESVDWTSLAYDPMLHVFTLLDHRDRASLASTCKAWRSLGASPYLWKSLDLHAYRFDLSMAASLANRCADLQKVRFRGLDSPAALINLRAKNLKEISGESCENVTDATLSMIIARHEALESLQLGPGFGERITSEVIKVIAICCPKLKKLRLSGMRDVSSEAITSLAQHCPQLSDAGFIDCLNERKAGRVVSLRYLSVARTSNMDWRVAVESWGKLPNLTGLDVSRTSIDHAAVTRLLTSSRSLKLVCAFKCTMLEHDADLDPDRFEGKLMFNNNFNRMASLLENTSVEEETTRWLEWNLSRTFLFFAEWNLLGFNSLWNSHGGKLFLRLMQSSQEDVQERAASTRGFRPRSDDYDASVYRERAEAVMRDGGIRFSAARAIANLSLDVKGAKAVAEGGGVDVLLGLAKSRNKLVAQEAAAGGVKVLMELLFRWPLDCGQLLESAAGALANLAGEDKCSMEIAKEGGVHALVRLVRDCDYKGAQAQAARGLANLAAHGDSNNNNAAIGKVPGALKTIIQLTRSHHGGVKQEAAGALWNLAYDEKNRELIAALGGVEASVALANSCMNTSRELQESAAGALWNLSHSEENSIVIGREGGIPPLVALARSEYADVHVAAAGALWNLSFNHVNALRIVEEGGVLVLGRMCTSSPSKLARFLAALTLAYIFDGRLDESVRVSPKRLANVRRSGLRYVGSFTKTFMDPKIFATAASSFTPSKAAQVLKRVCIPEADVLRCSREEIGRFVTMLRNPSPVLKKIAAFALLQFTIPGAIHAKHHASLMRKAGYPRLMRFAAAAKSMPREAKIFAKIVLRNLGVSSARMLKRKERIISS
;
A
#
# COMPACT_ATOMS: atom_id res chain seq x y z
N MET A 1 -55.85 15.71 -62.60
CA MET A 1 -55.81 17.18 -62.68
C MET A 1 -54.35 17.64 -62.74
N ASN A 2 -53.91 18.14 -63.90
CA ASN A 2 -52.84 19.15 -64.03
C ASN A 2 -53.46 20.53 -63.72
N PRO A 3 -52.74 21.68 -63.54
CA PRO A 3 -51.35 22.02 -63.92
C PRO A 3 -50.53 22.80 -62.83
N ARG A 4 -49.19 22.94 -62.91
CA ARG A 4 -48.33 24.03 -63.50
C ARG A 4 -48.76 25.47 -63.10
N VAL A 5 -47.90 26.48 -62.83
CA VAL A 5 -46.75 27.11 -63.56
C VAL A 5 -46.17 28.17 -62.56
N ARG A 6 -44.89 28.27 -62.13
CA ARG A 6 -43.59 28.65 -62.75
C ARG A 6 -43.49 30.03 -63.45
N HIS A 7 -42.65 30.93 -62.93
CA HIS A 7 -41.62 31.70 -63.67
C HIS A 7 -40.72 32.35 -62.58
N ARG A 8 -39.50 31.89 -62.27
CA ARG A 8 -38.21 31.80 -63.00
C ARG A 8 -37.68 33.11 -63.58
N SER A 9 -36.63 33.60 -62.94
CA SER A 9 -35.39 34.09 -63.55
C SER A 9 -34.23 33.60 -62.69
N ASP A 10 -33.41 32.73 -63.26
CA ASP A 10 -32.17 32.16 -62.69
C ASP A 10 -30.99 33.13 -62.92
N GLU A 11 -30.02 33.18 -62.01
CA GLU A 11 -28.58 33.15 -62.34
C GLU A 11 -27.71 32.84 -61.09
N ASP A 12 -26.76 31.92 -61.28
CA ASP A 12 -25.80 31.34 -60.35
C ASP A 12 -24.65 32.30 -59.96
N GLY A 13 -24.03 32.13 -58.79
CA GLY A 13 -22.73 32.77 -58.49
C GLY A 13 -22.19 32.62 -57.06
N LYS A 14 -21.05 31.92 -56.96
CA LYS A 14 -20.14 31.62 -55.83
C LYS A 14 -19.67 32.78 -54.92
N ASP A 15 -19.17 32.35 -53.76
CA ASP A 15 -18.10 32.90 -52.89
C ASP A 15 -18.29 34.25 -52.17
N MET A 16 -17.96 34.28 -50.87
CA MET A 16 -16.95 35.19 -50.27
C MET A 16 -16.90 35.13 -48.74
N ASP A 17 -15.73 34.73 -48.24
CA ASP A 17 -14.88 35.42 -47.25
C ASP A 17 -15.44 36.00 -45.94
N ARG A 18 -14.94 35.41 -44.83
CA ARG A 18 -14.81 36.07 -43.53
C ARG A 18 -13.58 36.99 -43.54
N ARG A 19 -13.82 38.30 -43.59
CA ARG A 19 -12.80 39.35 -43.45
C ARG A 19 -12.20 39.42 -42.04
N VAL A 20 -10.87 39.44 -42.04
CA VAL A 20 -9.97 39.84 -40.96
C VAL A 20 -10.03 41.36 -40.77
N VAL A 21 -10.22 41.82 -39.54
CA VAL A 21 -9.97 43.21 -39.15
C VAL A 21 -8.56 43.30 -38.59
N ARG A 22 -7.69 44.03 -39.28
CA ARG A 22 -6.34 44.42 -38.85
C ARG A 22 -6.45 45.58 -37.86
N GLN A 23 -5.70 45.52 -36.76
CA GLN A 23 -5.28 46.71 -36.02
C GLN A 23 -3.74 46.73 -36.04
N ARG A 24 -3.19 47.74 -36.72
CA ARG A 24 -1.77 48.12 -36.66
C ARG A 24 -1.56 49.01 -35.43
N VAL A 25 -0.46 48.80 -34.71
CA VAL A 25 0.30 49.89 -34.06
C VAL A 25 1.78 49.56 -34.22
N ASP A 26 2.54 50.62 -34.44
CA ASP A 26 3.81 50.74 -35.15
C ASP A 26 5.08 50.32 -34.39
N GLU A 27 6.16 50.19 -35.18
CA GLU A 27 7.55 49.95 -34.78
C GLU A 27 8.18 51.19 -34.12
N GLU A 28 9.02 50.99 -33.10
CA GLU A 28 10.13 51.91 -32.82
C GLU A 28 11.40 51.17 -32.40
N HIS A 29 12.52 51.64 -32.95
CA HIS A 29 13.87 51.06 -32.94
C HIS A 29 14.68 51.37 -31.67
N GLY A 30 15.61 50.48 -31.26
CA GLY A 30 16.62 50.84 -30.23
C GLY A 30 17.65 49.79 -29.77
N LYS A 31 18.68 49.53 -30.60
CA LYS A 31 20.11 49.21 -30.33
C LYS A 31 20.56 48.40 -29.08
N ASN A 32 21.21 47.26 -29.37
CA ASN A 32 22.42 46.61 -28.81
C ASN A 32 23.01 47.05 -27.44
N LYS A 33 23.27 46.07 -26.55
CA LYS A 33 24.63 45.78 -26.02
C LYS A 33 24.74 44.42 -25.30
N VAL A 34 25.90 43.80 -25.50
CA VAL A 34 26.38 42.49 -25.01
C VAL A 34 26.95 42.60 -23.59
N GLY A 35 26.79 41.55 -22.77
CA GLY A 35 27.57 41.33 -21.54
C GLY A 35 27.10 40.12 -20.72
N SER A 36 27.86 39.03 -20.76
CA SER A 36 27.75 37.86 -19.87
C SER A 36 28.68 38.03 -18.63
N PRO A 37 28.76 37.07 -17.68
CA PRO A 37 28.07 37.09 -16.38
C PRO A 37 29.03 37.24 -15.18
N SER A 38 28.54 37.67 -14.02
CA SER A 38 29.30 37.54 -12.76
C SER A 38 28.43 37.11 -11.59
N TYR A 39 28.76 35.94 -11.04
CA TYR A 39 28.37 35.48 -9.71
C TYR A 39 28.88 36.44 -8.63
N LEU A 40 28.09 36.66 -7.57
CA LEU A 40 28.56 36.75 -6.18
C LEU A 40 27.39 36.57 -5.20
N LEU A 41 27.74 36.11 -4.01
CA LEU A 41 26.94 35.43 -2.98
C LEU A 41 26.59 36.36 -1.79
N ILE A 42 25.43 36.05 -1.15
CA ILE A 42 25.02 36.21 0.27
C ILE A 42 24.56 37.60 0.76
N GLY A 43 23.38 37.63 1.42
CA GLY A 43 23.00 38.63 2.42
C GLY A 43 21.49 38.81 2.64
N ASP A 44 20.97 38.15 3.69
CA ASP A 44 19.76 38.35 4.52
C ASP A 44 18.55 39.22 4.13
N GLU A 45 17.38 38.63 4.48
CA GLU A 45 16.11 39.19 4.94
C GLU A 45 15.49 40.39 4.19
N ASP A 46 14.45 40.12 3.40
CA ASP A 46 13.18 40.84 3.57
C ASP A 46 12.00 40.15 2.86
N VAL A 47 10.85 40.20 3.54
CA VAL A 47 9.56 39.64 3.13
C VAL A 47 9.04 40.38 1.89
N ALA A 48 8.93 39.71 0.75
CA ALA A 48 8.23 40.21 -0.43
C ALA A 48 7.22 39.17 -0.96
N PRO A 49 6.04 39.61 -1.46
CA PRO A 49 4.97 38.72 -1.87
C PRO A 49 5.40 37.98 -3.14
N GLN A 50 5.27 36.65 -3.16
CA GLN A 50 5.52 35.85 -4.35
C GLN A 50 4.52 36.24 -5.45
N VAL A 51 4.91 37.19 -6.29
CA VAL A 51 4.40 37.33 -7.64
C VAL A 51 4.83 36.06 -8.34
N GLN A 52 3.87 35.19 -8.60
CA GLN A 52 4.04 34.02 -9.45
C GLN A 52 4.29 34.55 -10.86
N GLU A 53 5.55 34.85 -11.19
CA GLU A 53 5.97 35.17 -12.56
C GLU A 53 5.48 34.00 -13.43
N SER A 54 4.51 34.29 -14.28
CA SER A 54 4.04 33.33 -15.28
C SER A 54 5.21 33.08 -16.21
N VAL A 55 5.93 31.98 -15.99
CA VAL A 55 7.00 31.53 -16.87
C VAL A 55 6.40 31.38 -18.26
N ASP A 56 6.85 32.20 -19.21
CA ASP A 56 6.48 32.06 -20.61
C ASP A 56 7.23 30.86 -21.19
N TRP A 57 6.57 29.70 -21.16
CA TRP A 57 7.11 28.45 -21.71
C TRP A 57 7.37 28.52 -23.23
N THR A 58 6.92 29.57 -23.93
CA THR A 58 7.19 29.76 -25.36
C THR A 58 8.53 30.45 -25.62
N SER A 59 9.16 31.05 -24.60
CA SER A 59 10.47 31.74 -24.72
C SER A 59 11.67 30.84 -24.37
N LEU A 60 11.43 29.60 -23.96
CA LEU A 60 12.49 28.63 -23.70
C LEU A 60 13.23 28.26 -24.99
N ALA A 61 14.55 28.02 -24.85
CA ALA A 61 15.38 27.62 -25.98
C ALA A 61 14.86 26.33 -26.64
N TYR A 62 15.14 26.20 -27.94
CA TYR A 62 14.64 25.11 -28.79
C TYR A 62 15.00 23.73 -28.23
N ASP A 63 16.25 23.52 -27.78
CA ASP A 63 16.75 22.19 -27.36
C ASP A 63 16.14 21.67 -26.04
N PRO A 64 16.06 22.45 -24.94
CA PRO A 64 15.36 22.02 -23.74
C PRO A 64 13.88 21.71 -23.99
N MET A 65 13.20 22.52 -24.80
CA MET A 65 11.80 22.29 -25.16
C MET A 65 11.62 21.02 -25.97
N LEU A 66 12.53 20.75 -26.91
CA LEU A 66 12.53 19.50 -27.66
C LEU A 66 12.70 18.31 -26.73
N HIS A 67 13.63 18.40 -25.77
CA HIS A 67 13.86 17.34 -24.78
C HIS A 67 12.64 17.12 -23.89
N VAL A 68 11.99 18.19 -23.41
CA VAL A 68 10.74 18.09 -22.64
C VAL A 68 9.64 17.41 -23.46
N PHE A 69 9.52 17.73 -24.75
CA PHE A 69 8.53 17.09 -25.63
C PHE A 69 8.84 15.62 -25.93
N THR A 70 10.09 15.16 -25.80
CA THR A 70 10.38 13.71 -25.84
C THR A 70 9.78 12.94 -24.66
N LEU A 71 9.41 13.62 -23.57
CA LEU A 71 8.77 12.99 -22.40
C LEU A 71 7.25 12.86 -22.56
N LEU A 72 6.65 13.54 -23.55
CA LEU A 72 5.22 13.41 -23.88
C LEU A 72 4.97 12.12 -24.66
N ASP A 73 3.76 11.58 -24.59
CA ASP A 73 3.36 10.47 -25.46
C ASP A 73 3.10 10.95 -26.91
N HIS A 74 2.92 10.00 -27.84
CA HIS A 74 2.77 10.31 -29.26
C HIS A 74 1.51 11.14 -29.58
N ARG A 75 0.44 11.03 -28.78
CA ARG A 75 -0.81 11.77 -29.00
C ARG A 75 -0.69 13.21 -28.53
N ASP A 76 -0.09 13.42 -27.37
CA ASP A 76 0.20 14.76 -26.84
C ASP A 76 1.19 15.47 -27.74
N ARG A 77 2.24 14.78 -28.23
CA ARG A 77 3.13 15.30 -29.28
C ARG A 77 2.36 15.68 -30.54
N ALA A 78 1.38 14.87 -30.97
CA ALA A 78 0.56 15.18 -32.13
C ALA A 78 -0.27 16.45 -31.90
N SER A 79 -0.76 16.63 -30.68
CA SER A 79 -1.58 17.76 -30.22
C SER A 79 -0.78 19.04 -29.98
N LEU A 80 0.55 19.00 -29.89
CA LEU A 80 1.38 20.21 -29.82
C LEU A 80 1.08 21.20 -30.94
N ALA A 81 0.71 20.71 -32.13
CA ALA A 81 0.36 21.55 -33.26
C ALA A 81 -0.91 22.39 -33.07
N SER A 82 -1.81 22.02 -32.16
CA SER A 82 -3.03 22.78 -31.87
C SER A 82 -2.85 23.83 -30.77
N THR A 83 -1.69 23.88 -30.11
CA THR A 83 -1.45 24.77 -28.95
C THR A 83 -1.01 26.18 -29.37
N CYS A 84 0.20 26.34 -29.91
CA CYS A 84 0.74 27.61 -30.37
C CYS A 84 1.65 27.42 -31.58
N LYS A 85 2.04 28.52 -32.25
CA LYS A 85 2.90 28.46 -33.44
C LYS A 85 4.29 27.88 -33.14
N ALA A 86 4.89 28.25 -32.00
CA ALA A 86 6.22 27.77 -31.59
C ALA A 86 6.22 26.26 -31.30
N TRP A 87 5.20 25.75 -30.61
CA TRP A 87 5.06 24.33 -30.31
C TRP A 87 4.63 23.53 -31.53
N ARG A 88 3.89 24.12 -32.46
CA ARG A 88 3.62 23.52 -33.78
C ARG A 88 4.89 23.28 -34.57
N SER A 89 5.82 24.24 -34.60
CA SER A 89 7.12 24.04 -35.26
C SER A 89 7.97 22.99 -34.55
N LEU A 90 8.04 23.02 -33.22
CA LEU A 90 8.77 22.03 -32.43
C LEU A 90 8.18 20.61 -32.58
N GLY A 91 6.85 20.49 -32.53
CA GLY A 91 6.11 19.24 -32.70
C GLY A 91 6.14 18.68 -34.12
N ALA A 92 6.60 19.46 -35.10
CA ALA A 92 6.89 18.98 -36.46
C ALA A 92 8.34 18.49 -36.62
N SER A 93 9.19 18.63 -35.59
CA SER A 93 10.59 18.18 -35.63
C SER A 93 10.69 16.67 -35.86
N PRO A 94 11.47 16.22 -36.86
CA PRO A 94 11.68 14.79 -37.13
C PRO A 94 12.23 14.01 -35.93
N TYR A 95 12.93 14.70 -35.02
CA TYR A 95 13.52 14.09 -33.83
C TYR A 95 12.48 13.47 -32.90
N LEU A 96 11.28 14.06 -32.82
CA LEU A 96 10.19 13.59 -31.94
C LEU A 96 9.46 12.36 -32.50
N TRP A 97 9.66 12.06 -33.79
CA TRP A 97 8.92 11.07 -34.57
C TRP A 97 9.81 9.99 -35.19
N LYS A 98 11.05 9.81 -34.71
CA LYS A 98 11.93 8.72 -35.18
C LYS A 98 11.39 7.32 -34.87
N SER A 99 10.63 7.21 -33.79
CA SER A 99 9.95 5.98 -33.37
C SER A 99 8.50 6.32 -33.05
N LEU A 100 7.57 5.49 -33.50
CA LEU A 100 6.14 5.67 -33.28
C LEU A 100 5.51 4.37 -32.78
N ASP A 101 4.97 4.40 -31.57
CA ASP A 101 4.18 3.31 -31.02
C ASP A 101 2.69 3.64 -31.07
N LEU A 102 1.96 2.91 -31.91
CA LEU A 102 0.51 3.01 -32.10
C LEU A 102 -0.24 1.81 -31.51
N HIS A 103 0.43 0.93 -30.74
CA HIS A 103 -0.17 -0.32 -30.28
C HIS A 103 -1.40 -0.12 -29.37
N ALA A 104 -1.41 0.96 -28.58
CA ALA A 104 -2.51 1.31 -27.69
C ALA A 104 -3.65 2.10 -28.37
N TYR A 105 -3.52 2.42 -29.66
CA TYR A 105 -4.42 3.29 -30.39
C TYR A 105 -5.06 2.54 -31.55
N ARG A 106 -6.30 2.93 -31.90
CA ARG A 106 -6.92 2.44 -33.14
C ARG A 106 -6.16 3.05 -34.32
N PHE A 107 -5.30 2.27 -34.94
CA PHE A 107 -4.54 2.72 -36.09
C PHE A 107 -5.36 2.62 -37.38
N ASP A 108 -6.10 3.69 -37.69
CA ASP A 108 -6.93 3.80 -38.88
C ASP A 108 -6.33 4.79 -39.91
N LEU A 109 -6.98 4.84 -41.08
CA LEU A 109 -6.58 5.70 -42.19
C LEU A 109 -6.60 7.20 -41.82
N SER A 110 -7.51 7.62 -40.95
CA SER A 110 -7.65 9.01 -40.50
C SER A 110 -6.46 9.41 -39.64
N MET A 111 -6.11 8.55 -38.68
CA MET A 111 -4.94 8.72 -37.81
C MET A 111 -3.66 8.74 -38.63
N ALA A 112 -3.50 7.81 -39.58
CA ALA A 112 -2.35 7.79 -40.48
C ALA A 112 -2.22 9.09 -41.28
N ALA A 113 -3.32 9.59 -41.86
CA ALA A 113 -3.30 10.84 -42.63
C ALA A 113 -2.89 12.05 -41.77
N SER A 114 -3.33 12.08 -40.50
CA SER A 114 -2.98 13.17 -39.56
C SER A 114 -1.49 13.18 -39.18
N LEU A 115 -0.86 12.01 -39.16
CA LEU A 115 0.55 11.83 -38.78
C LEU A 115 1.51 11.83 -39.98
N ALA A 116 1.00 11.60 -41.20
CA ALA A 116 1.79 11.44 -42.42
C ALA A 116 2.82 12.56 -42.66
N ASN A 117 2.45 13.81 -42.36
CA ASN A 117 3.34 14.96 -42.57
C ASN A 117 4.50 15.05 -41.57
N ARG A 118 4.45 14.29 -40.47
CA ARG A 118 5.44 14.31 -39.37
C ARG A 118 6.32 13.05 -39.35
N CYS A 119 5.90 12.01 -40.06
CA CYS A 119 6.52 10.68 -40.05
C CYS A 119 7.44 10.41 -41.26
N ALA A 120 7.87 11.44 -41.99
CA ALA A 120 8.73 11.28 -43.17
C ALA A 120 10.05 10.53 -42.85
N ASP A 121 10.68 10.88 -41.72
CA ASP A 121 11.95 10.30 -41.23
C ASP A 121 11.73 9.19 -40.17
N LEU A 122 10.53 8.63 -40.11
CA LEU A 122 10.21 7.55 -39.17
C LEU A 122 11.11 6.34 -39.43
N GLN A 123 11.74 5.81 -38.38
CA GLN A 123 12.63 4.65 -38.46
C GLN A 123 12.00 3.39 -37.86
N LYS A 124 11.14 3.54 -36.85
CA LYS A 124 10.53 2.41 -36.14
C LYS A 124 9.03 2.62 -35.97
N VAL A 125 8.24 1.60 -36.25
CA VAL A 125 6.79 1.66 -36.08
C VAL A 125 6.25 0.41 -35.40
N ARG A 126 5.36 0.61 -34.43
CA ARG A 126 4.59 -0.46 -33.77
C ARG A 126 3.09 -0.19 -33.87
N PHE A 127 2.29 -1.23 -34.11
CA PHE A 127 0.83 -1.10 -34.26
C PHE A 127 0.08 -2.39 -33.89
N ARG A 128 -1.25 -2.28 -33.75
CA ARG A 128 -2.16 -3.40 -33.49
C ARG A 128 -3.50 -3.22 -34.23
N GLY A 129 -4.07 -4.31 -34.74
CA GLY A 129 -5.48 -4.36 -35.15
C GLY A 129 -5.73 -4.30 -36.67
N LEU A 130 -6.99 -4.55 -37.04
CA LEU A 130 -7.48 -4.89 -38.39
C LEU A 130 -7.26 -3.81 -39.48
N ASP A 131 -7.35 -2.53 -39.13
CA ASP A 131 -7.31 -1.39 -40.08
C ASP A 131 -5.87 -0.88 -40.36
N SER A 132 -4.90 -1.37 -39.58
CA SER A 132 -3.50 -0.93 -39.56
C SER A 132 -2.70 -1.03 -40.86
N PRO A 133 -2.86 -2.07 -41.71
CA PRO A 133 -1.96 -2.27 -42.85
C PRO A 133 -2.11 -1.20 -43.94
N ALA A 134 -3.34 -0.80 -44.24
CA ALA A 134 -3.63 0.29 -45.18
C ALA A 134 -3.25 1.65 -44.59
N ALA A 135 -3.39 1.80 -43.27
CA ALA A 135 -2.97 2.99 -42.54
C ALA A 135 -1.44 3.18 -42.58
N LEU A 136 -0.65 2.10 -42.48
CA LEU A 136 0.81 2.15 -42.53
C LEU A 136 1.33 2.73 -43.86
N ILE A 137 0.71 2.33 -44.97
CA ILE A 137 1.03 2.83 -46.31
C ILE A 137 0.83 4.36 -46.40
N ASN A 138 -0.13 4.90 -45.64
CA ASN A 138 -0.48 6.32 -45.63
C ASN A 138 0.38 7.19 -44.71
N LEU A 139 1.21 6.62 -43.83
CA LEU A 139 2.14 7.38 -42.98
C LEU A 139 3.25 8.09 -43.78
N ARG A 140 3.39 7.79 -45.09
CA ARG A 140 4.42 8.37 -45.99
C ARG A 140 5.87 8.22 -45.49
N ALA A 141 6.10 7.37 -44.50
CA ALA A 141 7.44 7.04 -44.02
C ALA A 141 8.28 6.45 -45.15
N LYS A 142 9.53 6.87 -45.25
CA LYS A 142 10.49 6.33 -46.21
C LYS A 142 11.60 5.65 -45.44
N ASN A 143 11.98 4.43 -45.85
CA ASN A 143 13.10 3.68 -45.25
C ASN A 143 12.94 3.33 -43.76
N LEU A 144 11.80 2.74 -43.38
CA LEU A 144 11.65 2.14 -42.05
C LEU A 144 12.74 1.07 -41.81
N LYS A 145 13.32 1.08 -40.61
CA LYS A 145 14.29 0.08 -40.13
C LYS A 145 13.62 -1.03 -39.33
N GLU A 146 12.54 -0.73 -38.63
CA GLU A 146 11.83 -1.69 -37.78
C GLU A 146 10.31 -1.57 -37.94
N ILE A 147 9.67 -2.68 -38.26
CA ILE A 147 8.22 -2.80 -38.35
C ILE A 147 7.78 -3.93 -37.42
N SER A 148 6.90 -3.62 -36.47
CA SER A 148 6.28 -4.62 -35.61
C SER A 148 4.77 -4.44 -35.49
N GLY A 149 4.02 -5.52 -35.68
CA GLY A 149 2.56 -5.49 -35.65
C GLY A 149 1.94 -6.78 -35.12
N GLU A 150 0.82 -6.68 -34.40
CA GLU A 150 0.07 -7.83 -33.88
C GLU A 150 -1.42 -7.77 -34.24
N SER A 151 -2.10 -8.93 -34.26
CA SER A 151 -3.55 -9.05 -34.48
C SER A 151 -4.05 -8.38 -35.78
N CYS A 152 -3.38 -8.64 -36.89
CA CYS A 152 -3.67 -8.04 -38.19
C CYS A 152 -4.37 -9.04 -39.14
N GLU A 153 -5.64 -9.35 -38.89
CA GLU A 153 -6.37 -10.44 -39.57
C GLU A 153 -6.64 -10.18 -41.06
N ASN A 154 -6.55 -8.93 -41.50
CA ASN A 154 -6.81 -8.51 -42.89
C ASN A 154 -5.57 -8.40 -43.79
N VAL A 155 -4.37 -8.77 -43.31
CA VAL A 155 -3.16 -8.68 -44.13
C VAL A 155 -3.05 -9.87 -45.09
N THR A 156 -2.85 -9.55 -46.37
CA THR A 156 -2.61 -10.50 -47.45
C THR A 156 -1.17 -10.39 -47.97
N ASP A 157 -0.69 -11.40 -48.70
CA ASP A 157 0.64 -11.37 -49.35
C ASP A 157 0.84 -10.10 -50.18
N ALA A 158 -0.18 -9.67 -50.93
CA ALA A 158 -0.12 -8.46 -51.74
C ALA A 158 0.07 -7.19 -50.88
N THR A 159 -0.68 -7.07 -49.79
CA THR A 159 -0.62 -5.89 -48.90
C THR A 159 0.74 -5.81 -48.21
N LEU A 160 1.24 -6.94 -47.72
CA LEU A 160 2.53 -7.00 -47.05
C LEU A 160 3.68 -6.78 -48.04
N SER A 161 3.62 -7.35 -49.25
CA SER A 161 4.59 -7.10 -50.32
C SER A 161 4.68 -5.63 -50.68
N MET A 162 3.55 -4.92 -50.76
CA MET A 162 3.52 -3.48 -51.03
C MET A 162 4.17 -2.64 -49.91
N ILE A 163 3.98 -3.03 -48.65
CA ILE A 163 4.63 -2.37 -47.51
C ILE A 163 6.14 -2.58 -47.58
N ILE A 164 6.57 -3.80 -47.85
CA ILE A 164 7.97 -4.21 -47.78
C ILE A 164 8.79 -3.66 -48.95
N ALA A 165 8.22 -3.65 -50.16
CA ALA A 165 8.85 -3.06 -51.33
C ALA A 165 9.18 -1.56 -51.18
N ARG A 166 8.58 -0.85 -50.20
CA ARG A 166 8.87 0.57 -49.91
C ARG A 166 10.00 0.78 -48.91
N HIS A 167 10.51 -0.27 -48.29
CA HIS A 167 11.41 -0.18 -47.13
C HIS A 167 12.63 -1.09 -47.30
N GLU A 168 13.52 -0.74 -48.23
CA GLU A 168 14.74 -1.51 -48.52
C GLU A 168 15.75 -1.52 -47.35
N ALA A 169 15.68 -0.52 -46.47
CA ALA A 169 16.55 -0.38 -45.30
C ALA A 169 16.08 -1.17 -44.06
N LEU A 170 15.07 -2.04 -44.20
CA LEU A 170 14.47 -2.77 -43.08
C LEU A 170 15.49 -3.73 -42.45
N GLU A 171 15.71 -3.56 -41.14
CA GLU A 171 16.61 -4.39 -40.33
C GLU A 171 15.80 -5.40 -39.48
N SER A 172 14.57 -5.08 -39.09
CA SER A 172 13.70 -5.96 -38.29
C SER A 172 12.24 -5.94 -38.74
N LEU A 173 11.67 -7.12 -38.94
CA LEU A 173 10.25 -7.34 -39.23
C LEU A 173 9.66 -8.35 -38.25
N GLN A 174 8.65 -7.95 -37.49
CA GLN A 174 7.99 -8.81 -36.50
C GLN A 174 6.47 -8.73 -36.63
N LEU A 175 5.84 -9.84 -37.02
CA LEU A 175 4.40 -9.94 -37.23
C LEU A 175 3.84 -11.05 -36.30
N GLY A 176 3.08 -10.65 -35.28
CA GLY A 176 2.56 -11.51 -34.21
C GLY A 176 1.31 -12.31 -34.58
N PRO A 177 0.66 -13.03 -33.66
CA PRO A 177 -0.51 -13.88 -33.96
C PRO A 177 -1.72 -13.06 -34.44
N GLY A 178 -2.52 -13.64 -35.34
CA GLY A 178 -3.70 -13.01 -35.94
C GLY A 178 -3.51 -12.55 -37.39
N PHE A 179 -2.42 -12.91 -38.07
CA PHE A 179 -2.44 -12.97 -39.53
C PHE A 179 -3.15 -14.28 -39.87
N GLY A 180 -4.33 -14.22 -40.48
CA GLY A 180 -5.05 -15.44 -40.86
C GLY A 180 -4.22 -16.31 -41.80
N GLU A 181 -4.70 -17.51 -42.13
CA GLU A 181 -4.08 -18.48 -43.06
C GLU A 181 -3.87 -17.98 -44.51
N ARG A 182 -3.87 -16.65 -44.73
CA ARG A 182 -3.78 -15.94 -45.99
C ARG A 182 -2.38 -15.46 -46.35
N ILE A 183 -1.39 -15.65 -45.46
CA ILE A 183 0.02 -15.38 -45.77
C ILE A 183 0.73 -16.67 -46.16
N THR A 184 1.41 -16.64 -47.31
CA THR A 184 2.12 -17.79 -47.89
C THR A 184 3.62 -17.55 -47.98
N SER A 185 4.37 -18.60 -48.33
CA SER A 185 5.82 -18.52 -48.52
C SER A 185 6.27 -17.56 -49.63
N GLU A 186 5.38 -17.11 -50.52
CA GLU A 186 5.69 -16.10 -51.54
C GLU A 186 6.06 -14.76 -50.92
N VAL A 187 5.44 -14.37 -49.81
CA VAL A 187 5.79 -13.12 -49.11
C VAL A 187 7.21 -13.15 -48.56
N ILE A 188 7.69 -14.32 -48.13
CA ILE A 188 9.05 -14.51 -47.61
C ILE A 188 10.08 -14.31 -48.74
N LYS A 189 9.77 -14.77 -49.96
CA LYS A 189 10.61 -14.52 -51.14
C LYS A 189 10.70 -13.02 -51.42
N VAL A 190 9.58 -12.30 -51.37
CA VAL A 190 9.54 -10.84 -51.54
C VAL A 190 10.36 -10.14 -50.45
N ILE A 191 10.20 -10.55 -49.19
CA ILE A 191 11.00 -10.04 -48.06
C ILE A 191 12.49 -10.22 -48.32
N ALA A 192 12.89 -11.42 -48.73
CA ALA A 192 14.29 -11.74 -48.97
C ALA A 192 14.90 -10.83 -50.04
N ILE A 193 14.18 -10.61 -51.15
CA ILE A 193 14.66 -9.83 -52.28
C ILE A 193 14.69 -8.33 -51.95
N CYS A 194 13.64 -7.81 -51.29
CA CYS A 194 13.49 -6.39 -51.06
C CYS A 194 14.27 -5.86 -49.84
N CYS A 195 14.63 -6.70 -48.87
CA CYS A 195 15.25 -6.26 -47.61
C CYS A 195 16.61 -6.93 -47.36
N PRO A 196 17.69 -6.57 -48.10
CA PRO A 196 19.00 -7.23 -47.97
C PRO A 196 19.71 -6.97 -46.64
N LYS A 197 19.28 -5.94 -45.88
CA LYS A 197 19.83 -5.56 -44.55
C LYS A 197 19.10 -6.22 -43.38
N LEU A 198 18.20 -7.17 -43.66
CA LEU A 198 17.37 -7.80 -42.64
C LEU A 198 18.22 -8.62 -41.67
N LYS A 199 18.11 -8.30 -40.37
CA LYS A 199 18.78 -9.00 -39.27
C LYS A 199 17.82 -9.86 -38.47
N LYS A 200 16.55 -9.43 -38.34
CA LYS A 200 15.52 -10.12 -37.56
C LYS A 200 14.22 -10.27 -38.35
N LEU A 201 13.77 -11.52 -38.53
CA LEU A 201 12.50 -11.87 -39.15
C LEU A 201 11.69 -12.76 -38.21
N ARG A 202 10.51 -12.30 -37.77
CA ARG A 202 9.58 -13.11 -36.97
C ARG A 202 8.20 -13.04 -37.56
N LEU A 203 7.66 -14.17 -37.97
CA LEU A 203 6.33 -14.32 -38.55
C LEU A 203 5.55 -15.35 -37.75
N SER A 204 4.25 -15.11 -37.57
CA SER A 204 3.35 -16.03 -36.88
C SER A 204 2.11 -16.35 -37.72
N GLY A 205 1.67 -17.61 -37.73
CA GLY A 205 0.41 -18.03 -38.37
C GLY A 205 0.51 -18.29 -39.88
N MET A 206 1.69 -18.70 -40.37
CA MET A 206 1.90 -19.00 -41.78
C MET A 206 1.35 -20.39 -42.15
N ARG A 207 0.70 -20.50 -43.30
CA ARG A 207 0.16 -21.80 -43.76
C ARG A 207 1.22 -22.80 -44.21
N ASP A 208 2.32 -22.35 -44.81
CA ASP A 208 3.46 -23.21 -45.18
C ASP A 208 4.71 -22.35 -45.43
N VAL A 209 5.89 -22.87 -45.09
CA VAL A 209 7.19 -22.24 -45.37
C VAL A 209 7.98 -23.14 -46.31
N SER A 210 7.91 -22.81 -47.61
CA SER A 210 8.54 -23.60 -48.66
C SER A 210 10.08 -23.55 -48.60
N SER A 211 10.73 -24.61 -49.10
CA SER A 211 12.19 -24.66 -49.17
C SER A 211 12.80 -23.60 -50.08
N GLU A 212 12.06 -23.15 -51.09
CA GLU A 212 12.47 -22.07 -51.98
C GLU A 212 12.55 -20.75 -51.22
N ALA A 213 11.55 -20.43 -50.40
CA ALA A 213 11.53 -19.21 -49.60
C ALA A 213 12.71 -19.11 -48.62
N ILE A 214 13.03 -20.21 -47.92
CA ILE A 214 14.21 -20.28 -47.06
C ILE A 214 15.51 -20.13 -47.86
N THR A 215 15.56 -20.69 -49.08
CA THR A 215 16.73 -20.56 -49.96
C THR A 215 16.90 -19.12 -50.42
N SER A 216 15.80 -18.41 -50.74
CA SER A 216 15.83 -16.99 -51.04
C SER A 216 16.33 -16.15 -49.86
N LEU A 217 15.89 -16.43 -48.63
CA LEU A 217 16.42 -15.78 -47.43
C LEU A 217 17.93 -16.00 -47.27
N ALA A 218 18.40 -17.24 -47.47
CA ALA A 218 19.82 -17.57 -47.38
C ALA A 218 20.67 -16.84 -48.44
N GLN A 219 20.11 -16.62 -49.64
CA GLN A 219 20.82 -15.98 -50.75
C GLN A 219 20.84 -14.45 -50.65
N HIS A 220 19.73 -13.83 -50.22
CA HIS A 220 19.56 -12.38 -50.29
C HIS A 220 19.68 -11.66 -48.94
N CYS A 221 19.60 -12.36 -47.81
CA CYS A 221 19.70 -11.78 -46.45
C CYS A 221 20.90 -12.33 -45.68
N PRO A 222 22.16 -11.97 -46.02
CA PRO A 222 23.36 -12.52 -45.39
C PRO A 222 23.55 -12.12 -43.92
N GLN A 223 22.83 -11.09 -43.46
CA GLN A 223 22.90 -10.58 -42.09
C GLN A 223 21.81 -11.13 -41.16
N LEU A 224 20.97 -12.05 -41.63
CA LEU A 224 19.83 -12.58 -40.86
C LEU A 224 20.35 -13.43 -39.70
N SER A 225 20.27 -12.89 -38.47
CA SER A 225 20.71 -13.55 -37.23
C SER A 225 19.55 -14.17 -36.45
N ASP A 226 18.38 -13.54 -36.49
CA ASP A 226 17.18 -13.95 -35.76
C ASP A 226 16.06 -14.36 -36.73
N ALA A 227 15.67 -15.64 -36.71
CA ALA A 227 14.48 -16.12 -37.43
C ALA A 227 13.46 -16.74 -36.47
N GLY A 228 12.19 -16.37 -36.62
CA GLY A 228 11.08 -16.95 -35.88
C GLY A 228 9.93 -17.28 -36.81
N PHE A 229 9.60 -18.57 -36.93
CA PHE A 229 8.49 -19.07 -37.71
C PHE A 229 7.53 -19.79 -36.75
N ILE A 230 6.63 -19.02 -36.16
CA ILE A 230 5.81 -19.49 -35.04
C ILE A 230 4.41 -19.85 -35.54
N ASP A 231 3.85 -20.96 -35.05
CA ASP A 231 2.50 -21.38 -35.45
C ASP A 231 2.43 -21.62 -36.99
N CYS A 232 3.52 -22.12 -37.56
CA CYS A 232 3.66 -22.45 -38.98
C CYS A 232 3.49 -23.96 -39.20
N LEU A 233 2.98 -24.35 -40.36
CA LEU A 233 3.04 -25.74 -40.82
C LEU A 233 4.35 -25.94 -41.60
N ASN A 234 5.16 -26.90 -41.18
CA ASN A 234 6.27 -27.51 -41.96
C ASN A 234 7.55 -26.65 -42.16
N GLU A 235 8.66 -26.96 -41.46
CA GLU A 235 9.99 -26.37 -41.75
C GLU A 235 11.11 -27.40 -41.84
N ARG A 236 11.32 -27.94 -43.05
CA ARG A 236 12.23 -29.07 -43.26
C ARG A 236 13.71 -28.67 -43.46
N LYS A 237 14.04 -27.38 -43.70
CA LYS A 237 15.37 -26.96 -44.23
C LYS A 237 15.90 -25.57 -43.78
N ALA A 238 15.53 -25.02 -42.63
CA ALA A 238 16.09 -23.75 -42.13
C ALA A 238 17.64 -23.75 -41.96
N GLY A 239 18.29 -24.93 -42.00
CA GLY A 239 19.74 -25.10 -41.94
C GLY A 239 20.55 -24.53 -43.12
N ARG A 240 19.90 -23.94 -44.15
CA ARG A 240 20.58 -23.27 -45.27
C ARG A 240 21.00 -21.84 -44.97
N VAL A 241 20.41 -21.21 -43.96
CA VAL A 241 20.72 -19.83 -43.56
C VAL A 241 21.87 -19.86 -42.55
N VAL A 242 23.10 -19.88 -43.04
CA VAL A 242 24.33 -20.04 -42.22
C VAL A 242 24.59 -18.87 -41.25
N SER A 243 23.96 -17.72 -41.48
CA SER A 243 24.07 -16.53 -40.63
C SER A 243 23.24 -16.60 -39.34
N LEU A 244 22.33 -17.58 -39.21
CA LEU A 244 21.42 -17.67 -38.07
C LEU A 244 22.15 -17.92 -36.75
N ARG A 245 21.82 -17.08 -35.76
CA ARG A 245 22.18 -17.22 -34.36
C ARG A 245 21.02 -17.71 -33.50
N TYR A 246 19.80 -17.31 -33.82
CA TYR A 246 18.62 -17.69 -33.05
C TYR A 246 17.49 -18.14 -33.96
N LEU A 247 16.87 -19.27 -33.60
CA LEU A 247 15.74 -19.85 -34.33
C LEU A 247 14.59 -20.16 -33.37
N SER A 248 13.37 -19.71 -33.68
CA SER A 248 12.15 -20.13 -32.97
C SER A 248 11.18 -20.78 -33.94
N VAL A 249 10.81 -22.03 -33.64
CA VAL A 249 9.79 -22.83 -34.34
C VAL A 249 8.68 -23.21 -33.36
N ALA A 250 8.39 -22.35 -32.38
CA ALA A 250 7.39 -22.65 -31.37
C ALA A 250 6.01 -22.91 -32.01
N ARG A 251 5.26 -23.86 -31.45
CA ARG A 251 3.92 -24.27 -31.94
C ARG A 251 3.86 -24.79 -33.37
N THR A 252 4.98 -25.00 -34.07
CA THR A 252 4.93 -25.61 -35.39
C THR A 252 4.50 -27.07 -35.28
N SER A 253 3.52 -27.48 -36.08
CA SER A 253 3.03 -28.87 -36.14
C SER A 253 3.58 -29.61 -37.36
N ASN A 254 3.61 -30.95 -37.29
CA ASN A 254 4.00 -31.84 -38.39
C ASN A 254 5.49 -31.74 -38.81
N MET A 255 6.38 -31.53 -37.84
CA MET A 255 7.83 -31.43 -38.08
C MET A 255 8.49 -32.82 -38.10
N ASP A 256 9.29 -33.12 -39.13
CA ASP A 256 10.21 -34.25 -39.11
C ASP A 256 11.52 -33.86 -38.41
N TRP A 257 11.55 -34.13 -37.12
CA TRP A 257 12.68 -33.79 -36.26
C TRP A 257 13.98 -34.47 -36.69
N ARG A 258 13.95 -35.63 -37.37
CA ARG A 258 15.20 -36.31 -37.79
C ARG A 258 15.95 -35.48 -38.82
N VAL A 259 15.24 -34.97 -39.82
CA VAL A 259 15.80 -34.14 -40.89
C VAL A 259 16.16 -32.74 -40.38
N ALA A 260 15.31 -32.16 -39.52
CA ALA A 260 15.55 -30.85 -38.93
C ALA A 260 16.83 -30.84 -38.08
N VAL A 261 17.00 -31.83 -37.19
CA VAL A 261 18.20 -31.98 -36.34
C VAL A 261 19.47 -32.09 -37.18
N GLU A 262 19.46 -32.90 -38.25
CA GLU A 262 20.62 -33.06 -39.11
C GLU A 262 21.03 -31.75 -39.82
N SER A 263 20.03 -30.94 -40.19
CA SER A 263 20.26 -29.66 -40.86
C SER A 263 20.70 -28.57 -39.89
N TRP A 264 20.08 -28.47 -38.72
CA TRP A 264 20.36 -27.41 -37.74
C TRP A 264 21.62 -27.68 -36.93
N GLY A 265 21.99 -28.96 -36.73
CA GLY A 265 23.26 -29.33 -36.10
C GLY A 265 24.49 -28.86 -36.88
N LYS A 266 24.35 -28.65 -38.20
CA LYS A 266 25.42 -28.18 -39.10
C LYS A 266 25.53 -26.64 -39.15
N LEU A 267 24.65 -25.89 -38.47
CA LEU A 267 24.70 -24.42 -38.49
C LEU A 267 25.87 -23.89 -37.64
N PRO A 268 26.76 -23.06 -38.20
CA PRO A 268 28.00 -22.68 -37.53
C PRO A 268 27.78 -21.68 -36.38
N ASN A 269 26.71 -20.89 -36.41
CA ASN A 269 26.49 -19.77 -35.48
C ASN A 269 25.25 -19.92 -34.59
N LEU A 270 24.48 -21.00 -34.74
CA LEU A 270 23.21 -21.18 -34.02
C LEU A 270 23.48 -21.30 -32.52
N THR A 271 23.12 -20.27 -31.76
CA THR A 271 23.36 -20.13 -30.32
C THR A 271 22.11 -20.48 -29.50
N GLY A 272 20.92 -20.10 -29.97
CA GLY A 272 19.65 -20.36 -29.27
C GLY A 272 18.58 -20.96 -30.17
N LEU A 273 17.86 -21.96 -29.66
CA LEU A 273 16.78 -22.65 -30.37
C LEU A 273 15.53 -22.73 -29.49
N ASP A 274 14.38 -22.30 -30.00
CA ASP A 274 13.08 -22.42 -29.34
C ASP A 274 12.18 -23.39 -30.09
N VAL A 275 11.89 -24.52 -29.44
CA VAL A 275 11.03 -25.62 -29.92
C VAL A 275 9.80 -25.77 -29.04
N SER A 276 9.45 -24.75 -28.26
CA SER A 276 8.37 -24.80 -27.27
C SER A 276 7.03 -25.13 -27.91
N ARG A 277 6.24 -25.98 -27.24
CA ARG A 277 4.90 -26.43 -27.68
C ARG A 277 4.92 -27.16 -29.02
N THR A 278 5.94 -27.95 -29.26
CA THR A 278 6.04 -28.85 -30.42
C THR A 278 6.05 -30.31 -29.98
N SER A 279 6.05 -31.24 -30.95
CA SER A 279 6.12 -32.68 -30.71
C SER A 279 7.55 -33.24 -30.70
N ILE A 280 8.56 -32.41 -30.39
CA ILE A 280 9.96 -32.85 -30.35
C ILE A 280 10.17 -33.93 -29.29
N ASP A 281 10.85 -35.02 -29.67
CA ASP A 281 11.17 -36.12 -28.78
C ASP A 281 12.56 -35.95 -28.12
N HIS A 282 12.80 -36.75 -27.07
CA HIS A 282 14.07 -36.73 -26.34
C HIS A 282 15.26 -37.07 -27.24
N ALA A 283 15.12 -38.02 -28.16
CA ALA A 283 16.19 -38.43 -29.06
C ALA A 283 16.63 -37.28 -29.99
N ALA A 284 15.69 -36.47 -30.48
CA ALA A 284 15.97 -35.29 -31.29
C ALA A 284 16.68 -34.20 -30.49
N VAL A 285 16.23 -33.90 -29.26
CA VAL A 285 16.87 -32.91 -28.39
C VAL A 285 18.32 -33.32 -28.06
N THR A 286 18.53 -34.57 -27.65
CA THR A 286 19.88 -35.09 -27.35
C THR A 286 20.77 -35.00 -28.58
N ARG A 287 20.31 -35.42 -29.76
CA ARG A 287 21.08 -35.29 -30.99
C ARG A 287 21.39 -33.84 -31.35
N LEU A 288 20.49 -32.89 -31.16
CA LEU A 288 20.75 -31.46 -31.38
C LEU A 288 21.86 -30.93 -30.47
N LEU A 289 21.76 -31.25 -29.17
CA LEU A 289 22.73 -30.84 -28.18
C LEU A 289 24.10 -31.50 -28.38
N THR A 290 24.17 -32.73 -28.89
CA THR A 290 25.46 -33.39 -29.18
C THR A 290 26.06 -32.97 -30.52
N SER A 291 25.24 -32.80 -31.56
CA SER A 291 25.74 -32.56 -32.94
C SER A 291 26.16 -31.11 -33.20
N SER A 292 25.48 -30.13 -32.58
CA SER A 292 25.82 -28.72 -32.77
C SER A 292 27.01 -28.31 -31.89
N ARG A 293 28.00 -27.62 -32.44
CA ARG A 293 29.11 -27.04 -31.64
C ARG A 293 28.81 -25.64 -31.11
N SER A 294 27.84 -24.95 -31.72
CA SER A 294 27.52 -23.55 -31.49
C SER A 294 26.32 -23.35 -30.55
N LEU A 295 25.42 -24.34 -30.48
CA LEU A 295 24.18 -24.25 -29.70
C LEU A 295 24.48 -24.22 -28.21
N LYS A 296 24.12 -23.10 -27.56
CA LYS A 296 24.26 -22.88 -26.12
C LYS A 296 22.93 -23.03 -25.38
N LEU A 297 21.80 -22.72 -26.03
CA LEU A 297 20.50 -22.57 -25.37
C LEU A 297 19.36 -23.26 -26.14
N VAL A 298 18.54 -24.05 -25.45
CA VAL A 298 17.33 -24.66 -26.01
C VAL A 298 16.11 -24.37 -25.11
N CYS A 299 15.08 -23.72 -25.66
CA CYS A 299 13.79 -23.53 -25.01
C CYS A 299 12.79 -24.59 -25.50
N ALA A 300 12.28 -25.42 -24.59
CA ALA A 300 11.36 -26.51 -24.86
C ALA A 300 10.20 -26.51 -23.85
N PHE A 301 9.48 -25.38 -23.76
CA PHE A 301 8.35 -25.25 -22.84
C PHE A 301 7.15 -26.04 -23.34
N LYS A 302 6.55 -26.86 -22.47
CA LYS A 302 5.29 -27.58 -22.72
C LYS A 302 5.28 -28.41 -24.02
N CYS A 303 6.35 -29.18 -24.25
CA CYS A 303 6.41 -30.19 -25.31
C CYS A 303 5.88 -31.51 -24.76
N THR A 304 4.76 -32.00 -25.29
CA THR A 304 4.02 -33.17 -24.76
C THR A 304 4.89 -34.43 -24.64
N MET A 305 5.82 -34.63 -25.57
CA MET A 305 6.73 -35.79 -25.60
C MET A 305 7.91 -35.69 -24.62
N LEU A 306 8.10 -34.54 -23.97
CA LEU A 306 9.16 -34.29 -22.97
C LEU A 306 8.60 -34.19 -21.54
N GLU A 307 7.28 -34.31 -21.35
CA GLU A 307 6.62 -34.12 -20.04
C GLU A 307 6.65 -35.36 -19.14
N HIS A 308 7.07 -36.52 -19.63
CA HIS A 308 6.96 -37.80 -18.91
C HIS A 308 8.30 -38.50 -18.60
N ASP A 309 9.44 -38.01 -19.11
CA ASP A 309 10.75 -38.58 -18.84
C ASP A 309 11.62 -37.66 -17.99
N ALA A 310 12.11 -38.18 -16.87
CA ALA A 310 12.93 -37.47 -15.89
C ALA A 310 14.44 -37.42 -16.25
N ASP A 311 14.83 -37.92 -17.43
CA ASP A 311 16.21 -38.34 -17.72
C ASP A 311 17.09 -37.37 -18.55
N LEU A 312 16.61 -36.16 -18.86
CA LEU A 312 17.48 -35.12 -19.42
C LEU A 312 18.18 -34.37 -18.29
N ASP A 313 19.24 -34.97 -17.74
CA ASP A 313 20.20 -34.24 -16.91
C ASP A 313 20.93 -33.20 -17.79
N PRO A 314 20.68 -31.89 -17.61
CA PRO A 314 21.28 -30.87 -18.46
C PRO A 314 22.78 -30.71 -18.20
N ASP A 315 23.28 -31.20 -17.05
CA ASP A 315 24.69 -31.10 -16.68
C ASP A 315 25.57 -32.08 -17.48
N ARG A 316 24.94 -32.98 -18.25
CA ARG A 316 25.58 -33.93 -19.16
C ARG A 316 26.14 -33.30 -20.44
N PHE A 317 25.78 -32.05 -20.74
CA PHE A 317 26.11 -31.37 -22.01
C PHE A 317 26.94 -30.10 -21.76
N GLU A 318 28.25 -30.26 -21.53
CA GLU A 318 29.33 -29.24 -21.52
C GLU A 318 28.91 -27.76 -21.69
N GLY A 319 28.26 -27.15 -20.69
CA GLY A 319 27.91 -25.72 -20.69
C GLY A 319 26.71 -25.30 -21.55
N LYS A 320 25.90 -26.25 -22.04
CA LYS A 320 24.64 -25.99 -22.77
C LYS A 320 23.46 -26.02 -21.83
N LEU A 321 22.53 -25.09 -22.04
CA LEU A 321 21.36 -24.88 -21.19
C LEU A 321 20.09 -25.30 -21.92
N MET A 322 19.31 -26.17 -21.28
CA MET A 322 17.98 -26.54 -21.72
C MET A 322 16.94 -26.02 -20.72
N PHE A 323 15.98 -25.25 -21.21
CA PHE A 323 14.83 -24.78 -20.45
C PHE A 323 13.61 -25.60 -20.81
N ASN A 324 13.14 -26.38 -19.83
CA ASN A 324 11.90 -27.13 -19.89
C ASN A 324 10.88 -26.50 -18.93
N ASN A 325 9.86 -27.26 -18.51
CA ASN A 325 8.85 -26.79 -17.55
C ASN A 325 9.39 -26.51 -16.13
N ASN A 326 10.71 -26.62 -15.87
CA ASN A 326 11.34 -26.29 -14.58
C ASN A 326 11.87 -24.84 -14.56
N PHE A 327 11.04 -23.93 -14.06
CA PHE A 327 11.34 -22.49 -14.00
C PHE A 327 12.39 -22.10 -12.94
N ASN A 328 12.81 -23.02 -12.07
CA ASN A 328 13.78 -22.74 -10.99
C ASN A 328 15.18 -22.40 -11.53
N ARG A 329 15.67 -23.14 -12.54
CA ARG A 329 16.98 -22.84 -13.19
C ARG A 329 16.93 -21.53 -14.00
N MET A 330 15.75 -21.10 -14.45
CA MET A 330 15.61 -19.92 -15.31
C MET A 330 15.78 -18.62 -14.55
N ALA A 331 15.19 -18.52 -13.35
CA ALA A 331 15.32 -17.35 -12.51
C ALA A 331 16.78 -17.11 -12.08
N SER A 332 17.48 -18.18 -11.68
CA SER A 332 18.89 -18.07 -11.25
C SER A 332 19.85 -17.73 -12.40
N LEU A 333 19.56 -18.16 -13.63
CA LEU A 333 20.37 -17.83 -14.81
C LEU A 333 20.14 -16.40 -15.31
N LEU A 334 18.92 -15.87 -15.22
CA LEU A 334 18.63 -14.47 -15.55
C LEU A 334 19.23 -13.47 -14.53
N GLU A 335 19.57 -13.94 -13.33
CA GLU A 335 20.31 -13.18 -12.31
C GLU A 335 21.83 -13.18 -12.56
N ASN A 336 22.36 -14.20 -13.25
CA ASN A 336 23.79 -14.33 -13.53
C ASN A 336 24.19 -13.53 -14.78
N THR A 337 25.05 -12.53 -14.60
CA THR A 337 25.56 -11.60 -15.63
C THR A 337 26.49 -12.23 -16.68
N SER A 338 26.61 -13.55 -16.73
CA SER A 338 27.53 -14.26 -17.64
C SER A 338 26.95 -14.53 -19.04
N VAL A 339 25.65 -14.27 -19.25
CA VAL A 339 24.98 -14.48 -20.54
C VAL A 339 25.04 -13.20 -21.40
N GLU A 340 25.39 -13.35 -22.68
CA GLU A 340 25.42 -12.25 -23.66
C GLU A 340 24.06 -11.51 -23.70
N GLU A 341 24.09 -10.17 -23.70
CA GLU A 341 22.90 -9.31 -23.60
C GLU A 341 21.85 -9.60 -24.70
N GLU A 342 22.30 -9.95 -25.92
CA GLU A 342 21.44 -10.34 -27.04
C GLU A 342 20.69 -11.66 -26.78
N THR A 343 21.36 -12.62 -26.14
CA THR A 343 20.76 -13.91 -25.74
C THR A 343 19.73 -13.71 -24.63
N THR A 344 20.00 -12.81 -23.68
CA THR A 344 19.05 -12.45 -22.62
C THR A 344 17.79 -11.80 -23.20
N ARG A 345 17.94 -10.85 -24.14
CA ARG A 345 16.80 -10.24 -24.85
C ARG A 345 15.98 -11.29 -25.61
N TRP A 346 16.64 -12.20 -26.31
CA TRP A 346 15.96 -13.28 -27.02
C TRP A 346 15.19 -14.21 -26.06
N LEU A 347 15.78 -14.57 -24.92
CA LEU A 347 15.16 -15.42 -23.91
C LEU A 347 13.96 -14.74 -23.23
N GLU A 348 14.11 -13.50 -22.78
CA GLU A 348 13.03 -12.68 -22.20
C GLU A 348 11.83 -12.58 -23.17
N TRP A 349 12.10 -12.46 -24.47
CA TRP A 349 11.07 -12.45 -25.51
C TRP A 349 10.29 -13.76 -25.59
N ASN A 350 10.96 -14.92 -25.63
CA ASN A 350 10.29 -16.21 -25.68
C ASN A 350 9.53 -16.52 -24.39
N LEU A 351 10.12 -16.21 -23.23
CA LEU A 351 9.50 -16.40 -21.92
C LEU A 351 8.21 -15.62 -21.80
N SER A 352 8.21 -14.32 -22.10
CA SER A 352 7.00 -13.49 -22.02
C SER A 352 5.83 -14.01 -22.88
N ARG A 353 6.09 -14.68 -24.02
CA ARG A 353 5.03 -15.35 -24.81
C ARG A 353 4.51 -16.62 -24.15
N THR A 354 5.42 -17.41 -23.60
CA THR A 354 5.07 -18.61 -22.85
C THR A 354 4.23 -18.24 -21.62
N PHE A 355 4.60 -17.18 -20.90
CA PHE A 355 3.83 -16.62 -19.78
C PHE A 355 2.43 -16.16 -20.20
N LEU A 356 2.33 -15.38 -21.28
CA LEU A 356 1.03 -14.93 -21.80
C LEU A 356 0.13 -16.12 -22.14
N PHE A 357 0.67 -17.13 -22.81
CA PHE A 357 -0.06 -18.36 -23.14
C PHE A 357 -0.54 -19.12 -21.90
N PHE A 358 0.32 -19.29 -20.88
CA PHE A 358 -0.08 -19.95 -19.64
C PHE A 358 -1.25 -19.25 -18.97
N ALA A 359 -1.28 -17.91 -19.01
CA ALA A 359 -2.35 -17.13 -18.43
C ALA A 359 -3.64 -17.11 -19.25
N GLU A 360 -3.56 -17.12 -20.58
CA GLU A 360 -4.75 -17.19 -21.45
C GLU A 360 -5.49 -18.53 -21.32
N TRP A 361 -4.76 -19.62 -21.08
CA TRP A 361 -5.32 -20.97 -21.06
C TRP A 361 -5.54 -21.54 -19.66
N ASN A 362 -5.26 -20.76 -18.61
CA ASN A 362 -5.49 -21.08 -17.19
C ASN A 362 -5.15 -22.54 -16.83
N LEU A 363 -4.00 -23.01 -17.32
CA LEU A 363 -3.63 -24.42 -17.28
C LEU A 363 -3.35 -24.87 -15.84
N LEU A 364 -3.95 -26.00 -15.43
CA LEU A 364 -3.72 -26.65 -14.13
C LEU A 364 -2.21 -26.75 -13.85
N GLY A 365 -1.74 -26.07 -12.80
CA GLY A 365 -0.32 -25.94 -12.45
C GLY A 365 0.25 -24.51 -12.52
N PHE A 366 -0.44 -23.56 -13.17
CA PHE A 366 0.00 -22.16 -13.17
C PHE A 366 0.08 -21.57 -11.75
N ASN A 367 -0.87 -21.92 -10.88
CA ASN A 367 -0.86 -21.46 -9.49
C ASN A 367 0.34 -22.02 -8.68
N SER A 368 0.76 -23.27 -8.89
CA SER A 368 1.93 -23.84 -8.20
C SER A 368 3.25 -23.31 -8.75
N LEU A 369 3.33 -23.08 -10.06
CA LEU A 369 4.43 -22.36 -10.73
C LEU A 369 4.61 -20.94 -10.17
N TRP A 370 3.49 -20.26 -9.93
CA TRP A 370 3.47 -18.89 -9.44
C TRP A 370 3.88 -18.76 -7.97
N ASN A 371 3.39 -19.69 -7.14
CA ASN A 371 3.63 -19.72 -5.69
C ASN A 371 5.08 -20.02 -5.29
N SER A 372 5.93 -20.46 -6.21
CA SER A 372 7.34 -20.79 -5.94
C SER A 372 8.30 -19.69 -6.41
N HIS A 373 8.28 -19.33 -7.70
CA HIS A 373 9.24 -18.36 -8.27
C HIS A 373 8.68 -17.49 -9.41
N GLY A 374 7.42 -17.67 -9.83
CA GLY A 374 6.81 -16.93 -10.94
C GLY A 374 6.78 -15.41 -10.72
N GLY A 375 6.64 -14.95 -9.48
CA GLY A 375 6.70 -13.52 -9.13
C GLY A 375 8.04 -12.85 -9.47
N LYS A 376 9.18 -13.53 -9.24
CA LYS A 376 10.51 -12.99 -9.56
C LYS A 376 10.74 -12.89 -11.07
N LEU A 377 10.37 -13.95 -11.79
CA LEU A 377 10.50 -13.96 -13.25
C LEU A 377 9.58 -12.92 -13.91
N PHE A 378 8.36 -12.75 -13.38
CA PHE A 378 7.45 -11.68 -13.79
C PHE A 378 8.05 -10.30 -13.59
N LEU A 379 8.59 -10.01 -12.39
CA LEU A 379 9.24 -8.72 -12.11
C LEU A 379 10.44 -8.48 -13.05
N ARG A 380 11.21 -9.52 -13.36
CA ARG A 380 12.32 -9.42 -14.33
C ARG A 380 11.82 -9.07 -15.73
N LEU A 381 10.77 -9.71 -16.22
CA LEU A 381 10.17 -9.40 -17.53
C LEU A 381 9.60 -7.97 -17.57
N MET A 382 9.02 -7.51 -16.46
CA MET A 382 8.57 -6.12 -16.30
C MET A 382 9.73 -5.11 -16.32
N GLN A 383 10.94 -5.52 -15.97
CA GLN A 383 12.17 -4.71 -16.00
C GLN A 383 12.98 -4.90 -17.30
N SER A 384 12.49 -5.68 -18.27
CA SER A 384 13.20 -5.94 -19.53
C SER A 384 13.49 -4.64 -20.29
N SER A 385 14.58 -4.59 -21.06
CA SER A 385 14.84 -3.47 -21.98
C SER A 385 13.89 -3.42 -23.18
N GLN A 386 13.10 -4.48 -23.39
CA GLN A 386 12.18 -4.63 -24.52
C GLN A 386 10.75 -4.30 -24.10
N GLU A 387 10.15 -3.29 -24.73
CA GLU A 387 8.80 -2.82 -24.39
C GLU A 387 7.71 -3.87 -24.67
N ASP A 388 7.87 -4.67 -25.72
CA ASP A 388 6.92 -5.75 -26.07
C ASP A 388 6.96 -6.91 -25.07
N VAL A 389 8.11 -7.14 -24.43
CA VAL A 389 8.26 -8.10 -23.33
C VAL A 389 7.54 -7.61 -22.08
N GLN A 390 7.76 -6.35 -21.70
CA GLN A 390 7.09 -5.72 -20.55
C GLN A 390 5.57 -5.77 -20.75
N GLU A 391 5.10 -5.44 -21.95
CA GLU A 391 3.67 -5.44 -22.29
C GLU A 391 3.04 -6.83 -22.20
N ARG A 392 3.67 -7.85 -22.79
CA ARG A 392 3.14 -9.23 -22.76
C ARG A 392 3.14 -9.78 -21.33
N ALA A 393 4.15 -9.44 -20.53
CA ALA A 393 4.14 -9.73 -19.10
C ALA A 393 2.97 -9.03 -18.40
N ALA A 394 2.76 -7.73 -18.64
CA ALA A 394 1.69 -6.96 -18.01
C ALA A 394 0.27 -7.35 -18.45
N SER A 395 0.11 -7.86 -19.69
CA SER A 395 -1.18 -8.23 -20.30
C SER A 395 -1.70 -9.62 -19.92
N THR A 396 -0.94 -10.35 -19.11
CA THR A 396 -1.26 -11.67 -18.56
C THR A 396 -2.60 -11.62 -17.82
N ARG A 397 -3.71 -11.94 -18.51
CA ARG A 397 -5.11 -11.83 -18.02
C ARG A 397 -5.43 -12.61 -16.74
N GLY A 398 -4.54 -13.51 -16.31
CA GLY A 398 -4.70 -14.40 -15.16
C GLY A 398 -4.71 -13.74 -13.78
N PHE A 399 -4.51 -12.41 -13.68
CA PHE A 399 -4.48 -11.71 -12.38
C PHE A 399 -5.86 -11.39 -11.76
N ARG A 400 -6.95 -12.08 -12.15
CA ARG A 400 -8.25 -11.93 -11.45
C ARG A 400 -8.25 -12.78 -10.17
N PRO A 401 -8.52 -12.19 -8.99
CA PRO A 401 -9.05 -12.97 -7.89
C PRO A 401 -10.38 -13.58 -8.31
N ARG A 402 -10.61 -14.81 -7.87
CA ARG A 402 -11.88 -15.52 -8.03
C ARG A 402 -12.89 -14.90 -7.05
N SER A 403 -13.52 -13.79 -7.43
CA SER A 403 -14.68 -13.26 -6.72
C SER A 403 -15.68 -12.65 -7.70
N ASP A 404 -16.95 -12.94 -7.42
CA ASP A 404 -18.11 -12.79 -8.27
C ASP A 404 -18.42 -11.35 -8.71
N ASP A 405 -19.23 -11.29 -9.78
CA ASP A 405 -19.99 -10.16 -10.33
C ASP A 405 -19.85 -8.83 -9.60
N TYR A 406 -19.17 -7.87 -10.22
CA TYR A 406 -19.78 -6.62 -10.69
C TYR A 406 -18.77 -5.90 -11.61
N ASP A 407 -19.25 -5.55 -12.79
CA ASP A 407 -18.76 -4.46 -13.63
C ASP A 407 -17.63 -4.67 -14.66
N ALA A 408 -17.72 -5.74 -15.46
CA ALA A 408 -16.87 -5.94 -16.65
C ALA A 408 -16.98 -4.81 -17.72
N SER A 409 -17.93 -3.87 -17.57
CA SER A 409 -18.15 -2.73 -18.47
C SER A 409 -17.32 -1.51 -18.08
N VAL A 410 -17.34 -1.10 -16.80
CA VAL A 410 -16.51 -0.01 -16.26
C VAL A 410 -15.02 -0.34 -16.32
N TYR A 411 -14.64 -1.62 -16.19
CA TYR A 411 -13.25 -2.06 -16.36
C TYR A 411 -12.75 -2.00 -17.80
N ARG A 412 -13.64 -2.12 -18.79
CA ARG A 412 -13.28 -1.98 -20.22
C ARG A 412 -13.01 -0.53 -20.56
N GLU A 413 -13.89 0.37 -20.12
CA GLU A 413 -13.70 1.82 -20.29
C GLU A 413 -12.49 2.35 -19.49
N ARG A 414 -12.23 1.83 -18.27
CA ARG A 414 -11.01 2.16 -17.51
C ARG A 414 -9.74 1.60 -18.16
N ALA A 415 -9.76 0.38 -18.69
CA ALA A 415 -8.63 -0.18 -19.43
C ALA A 415 -8.37 0.59 -20.74
N GLU A 416 -9.42 0.99 -21.45
CA GLU A 416 -9.34 1.83 -22.65
C GLU A 416 -8.90 3.28 -22.35
N ALA A 417 -9.23 3.83 -21.18
CA ALA A 417 -8.75 5.14 -20.72
C ALA A 417 -7.29 5.08 -20.24
N VAL A 418 -6.88 3.97 -19.62
CA VAL A 418 -5.51 3.74 -19.15
C VAL A 418 -4.54 3.43 -20.29
N MET A 419 -4.98 2.69 -21.31
CA MET A 419 -4.17 2.43 -22.50
C MET A 419 -3.82 3.73 -23.25
N ARG A 420 -4.57 4.82 -23.04
CA ARG A 420 -4.25 6.14 -23.61
C ARG A 420 -3.04 6.82 -22.94
N ASP A 421 -2.78 6.61 -21.64
CA ASP A 421 -1.81 7.41 -20.84
C ASP A 421 -0.82 6.53 -20.03
N GLY A 422 -0.18 5.54 -20.66
CA GLY A 422 0.91 4.74 -20.05
C GLY A 422 0.51 3.34 -19.57
N GLY A 423 -0.34 2.63 -20.32
CA GLY A 423 -0.95 1.35 -19.94
C GLY A 423 0.00 0.25 -19.44
N ILE A 424 1.24 0.17 -19.90
CA ILE A 424 2.24 -0.80 -19.39
C ILE A 424 2.49 -0.58 -17.89
N ARG A 425 2.59 0.68 -17.47
CA ARG A 425 2.83 1.08 -16.06
C ARG A 425 1.64 0.79 -15.16
N PHE A 426 0.42 0.95 -15.66
CA PHE A 426 -0.79 0.59 -14.91
C PHE A 426 -0.93 -0.91 -14.75
N SER A 427 -0.77 -1.65 -15.85
CA SER A 427 -0.86 -3.11 -15.83
C SER A 427 0.24 -3.72 -14.95
N ALA A 428 1.43 -3.10 -14.92
CA ALA A 428 2.50 -3.41 -13.97
C ALA A 428 2.06 -3.19 -12.51
N ALA A 429 1.59 -1.98 -12.18
CA ALA A 429 1.15 -1.64 -10.82
C ALA A 429 0.05 -2.59 -10.34
N ARG A 430 -0.94 -2.86 -11.20
CA ARG A 430 -2.07 -3.73 -10.91
C ARG A 430 -1.66 -5.18 -10.75
N ALA A 431 -0.75 -5.69 -11.58
CA ALA A 431 -0.22 -7.04 -11.43
C ALA A 431 0.53 -7.17 -10.10
N ILE A 432 1.38 -6.19 -9.75
CA ILE A 432 2.09 -6.18 -8.46
C ILE A 432 1.12 -6.05 -7.28
N ALA A 433 0.06 -5.24 -7.39
CA ALA A 433 -0.97 -5.11 -6.37
C ALA A 433 -1.72 -6.43 -6.16
N ASN A 434 -2.13 -7.10 -7.25
CA ASN A 434 -2.79 -8.42 -7.19
C ASN A 434 -1.87 -9.49 -6.60
N LEU A 435 -0.57 -9.44 -6.90
CA LEU A 435 0.44 -10.32 -6.29
C LEU A 435 0.56 -10.13 -4.79
N SER A 436 0.35 -8.91 -4.33
CA SER A 436 0.48 -8.54 -2.92
C SER A 436 -0.75 -8.90 -2.09
N LEU A 437 -1.81 -9.46 -2.70
CA LEU A 437 -2.99 -9.98 -1.99
C LEU A 437 -2.70 -11.31 -1.25
N ASP A 438 -1.71 -12.08 -1.71
CA ASP A 438 -1.24 -13.29 -1.04
C ASP A 438 0.05 -13.02 -0.24
N VAL A 439 0.19 -13.62 0.94
CA VAL A 439 1.34 -13.38 1.84
C VAL A 439 2.66 -13.81 1.20
N LYS A 440 2.68 -14.91 0.43
CA LYS A 440 3.90 -15.36 -0.27
C LYS A 440 4.19 -14.48 -1.47
N GLY A 441 3.15 -14.07 -2.20
CA GLY A 441 3.26 -13.12 -3.30
C GLY A 441 3.80 -11.76 -2.85
N ALA A 442 3.29 -11.20 -1.76
CA ALA A 442 3.77 -9.95 -1.17
C ALA A 442 5.24 -10.04 -0.74
N LYS A 443 5.65 -11.16 -0.14
CA LYS A 443 7.06 -11.41 0.22
C LYS A 443 7.96 -11.48 -1.01
N ALA A 444 7.54 -12.18 -2.06
CA ALA A 444 8.28 -12.27 -3.31
C ALA A 444 8.39 -10.91 -4.02
N VAL A 445 7.34 -10.09 -3.98
CA VAL A 445 7.34 -8.72 -4.49
C VAL A 445 8.34 -7.85 -3.73
N ALA A 446 8.37 -7.96 -2.39
CA ALA A 446 9.31 -7.21 -1.56
C ALA A 446 10.77 -7.63 -1.82
N GLU A 447 11.05 -8.93 -1.85
CA GLU A 447 12.41 -9.47 -2.10
C GLU A 447 12.89 -9.24 -3.55
N GLY A 448 11.96 -9.16 -4.51
CA GLY A 448 12.26 -8.96 -5.93
C GLY A 448 12.37 -7.49 -6.37
N GLY A 449 12.41 -6.53 -5.44
CA GLY A 449 12.48 -5.10 -5.78
C GLY A 449 11.17 -4.50 -6.33
N GLY A 450 10.04 -5.20 -6.18
CA GLY A 450 8.74 -4.72 -6.62
C GLY A 450 8.26 -3.49 -5.85
N VAL A 451 8.73 -3.29 -4.62
CA VAL A 451 8.48 -2.06 -3.83
C VAL A 451 9.09 -0.84 -4.52
N ASP A 452 10.30 -0.93 -5.07
CA ASP A 452 10.94 0.18 -5.81
C ASP A 452 10.22 0.47 -7.13
N VAL A 453 9.71 -0.57 -7.79
CA VAL A 453 8.87 -0.43 -8.98
C VAL A 453 7.58 0.32 -8.61
N LEU A 454 6.88 -0.07 -7.55
CA LEU A 454 5.69 0.64 -7.06
C LEU A 454 6.01 2.08 -6.66
N LEU A 455 7.15 2.34 -6.02
CA LEU A 455 7.60 3.69 -5.68
C LEU A 455 7.80 4.56 -6.93
N GLY A 456 8.39 4.01 -8.00
CA GLY A 456 8.52 4.68 -9.29
C GLY A 456 7.16 4.93 -9.96
N LEU A 457 6.26 3.95 -9.90
CA LEU A 457 4.92 4.03 -10.50
C LEU A 457 4.00 4.99 -9.74
N ALA A 458 4.11 5.09 -8.42
CA ALA A 458 3.39 6.05 -7.58
C ALA A 458 3.71 7.50 -7.94
N LYS A 459 4.93 7.76 -8.46
CA LYS A 459 5.31 9.08 -8.98
C LYS A 459 4.68 9.42 -10.32
N SER A 460 3.96 8.49 -10.96
CA SER A 460 3.29 8.73 -12.24
C SER A 460 2.33 9.93 -12.18
N ARG A 461 2.24 10.65 -13.32
CA ARG A 461 1.24 11.72 -13.53
C ARG A 461 -0.14 11.17 -13.83
N ASN A 462 -0.25 9.88 -14.17
CA ASN A 462 -1.53 9.21 -14.36
C ASN A 462 -2.12 8.81 -13.00
N LYS A 463 -3.32 9.35 -12.69
CA LYS A 463 -4.04 9.13 -11.44
C LYS A 463 -4.28 7.64 -11.15
N LEU A 464 -4.64 6.86 -12.17
CA LEU A 464 -4.95 5.44 -12.03
C LEU A 464 -3.69 4.61 -11.76
N VAL A 465 -2.57 4.94 -12.41
CA VAL A 465 -1.26 4.30 -12.14
C VAL A 465 -0.80 4.61 -10.72
N ALA A 466 -0.89 5.88 -10.31
CA ALA A 466 -0.50 6.30 -8.97
C ALA A 466 -1.39 5.66 -7.89
N GLN A 467 -2.69 5.48 -8.16
CA GLN A 467 -3.65 4.85 -7.26
C GLN A 467 -3.34 3.37 -7.03
N GLU A 468 -3.10 2.60 -8.08
CA GLU A 468 -2.73 1.18 -7.95
C GLU A 468 -1.37 1.00 -7.27
N ALA A 469 -0.47 1.98 -7.40
CA ALA A 469 0.88 1.93 -6.84
C ALA A 469 1.02 2.58 -5.45
N ALA A 470 -0.08 3.00 -4.81
CA ALA A 470 -0.10 3.71 -3.53
C ALA A 470 0.19 2.79 -2.32
N ALA A 471 1.31 2.07 -2.34
CA ALA A 471 1.75 1.14 -1.30
C ALA A 471 3.24 1.31 -0.90
N GLY A 472 3.84 2.46 -1.20
CA GLY A 472 5.28 2.73 -1.00
C GLY A 472 5.64 3.48 0.29
N GLY A 473 6.95 3.69 0.51
CA GLY A 473 7.52 4.39 1.67
C GLY A 473 7.00 5.82 1.91
N VAL A 474 7.17 6.27 3.16
CA VAL A 474 6.58 7.49 3.74
C VAL A 474 6.69 8.71 2.82
N LYS A 475 7.87 8.99 2.28
CA LYS A 475 8.13 10.18 1.45
C LYS A 475 7.27 10.24 0.18
N VAL A 476 7.04 9.11 -0.47
CA VAL A 476 6.22 9.07 -1.70
C VAL A 476 4.73 9.19 -1.38
N LEU A 477 4.27 8.59 -0.28
CA LEU A 477 2.89 8.79 0.18
C LEU A 477 2.63 10.25 0.55
N MET A 478 3.60 10.91 1.18
CA MET A 478 3.54 12.34 1.48
C MET A 478 3.47 13.19 0.21
N GLU A 479 4.33 12.89 -0.77
CA GLU A 479 4.30 13.56 -2.07
C GLU A 479 2.92 13.39 -2.75
N LEU A 480 2.34 12.19 -2.70
CA LEU A 480 1.00 11.93 -3.24
C LEU A 480 -0.09 12.78 -2.58
N LEU A 481 -0.08 12.88 -1.24
CA LEU A 481 -1.09 13.65 -0.50
C LEU A 481 -1.02 15.17 -0.77
N PHE A 482 0.18 15.70 -1.02
CA PHE A 482 0.35 17.12 -1.35
C PHE A 482 0.12 17.42 -2.83
N ARG A 483 0.55 16.52 -3.72
CA ARG A 483 0.50 16.72 -5.18
C ARG A 483 -0.92 16.70 -5.73
N TRP A 484 -1.77 15.80 -5.24
CA TRP A 484 -3.10 15.61 -5.80
C TRP A 484 -4.15 16.51 -5.14
N PRO A 485 -5.12 17.06 -5.90
CA PRO A 485 -6.19 17.86 -5.33
C PRO A 485 -7.10 17.02 -4.42
N LEU A 486 -7.79 17.69 -3.49
CA LEU A 486 -8.62 17.05 -2.45
C LEU A 486 -9.86 16.33 -3.00
N ASP A 487 -10.20 16.55 -4.28
CA ASP A 487 -11.26 15.87 -5.01
C ASP A 487 -10.87 14.43 -5.45
N CYS A 488 -9.59 14.06 -5.33
CA CYS A 488 -9.06 12.76 -5.71
C CYS A 488 -9.28 11.71 -4.61
N GLY A 489 -10.53 11.57 -4.16
CA GLY A 489 -10.95 10.82 -2.98
C GLY A 489 -10.33 9.42 -2.81
N GLN A 490 -10.46 8.55 -3.80
CA GLN A 490 -9.95 7.17 -3.70
C GLN A 490 -8.42 7.08 -3.63
N LEU A 491 -7.69 7.93 -4.36
CA LEU A 491 -6.23 7.96 -4.31
C LEU A 491 -5.74 8.45 -2.94
N LEU A 492 -6.37 9.51 -2.42
CA LEU A 492 -6.06 10.05 -1.10
C LEU A 492 -6.44 9.07 0.01
N GLU A 493 -7.53 8.33 -0.15
CA GLU A 493 -7.90 7.23 0.74
C GLU A 493 -6.84 6.14 0.78
N SER A 494 -6.37 5.64 -0.37
CA SER A 494 -5.32 4.62 -0.43
C SER A 494 -4.01 5.13 0.20
N ALA A 495 -3.59 6.36 -0.14
CA ALA A 495 -2.36 6.94 0.39
C ALA A 495 -2.43 7.21 1.90
N ALA A 496 -3.53 7.78 2.39
CA ALA A 496 -3.75 8.00 3.82
C ALA A 496 -3.90 6.66 4.57
N GLY A 497 -4.53 5.67 3.95
CA GLY A 497 -4.67 4.32 4.52
C GLY A 497 -3.33 3.61 4.69
N ALA A 498 -2.44 3.71 3.69
CA ALA A 498 -1.08 3.19 3.77
C ALA A 498 -0.27 3.90 4.87
N LEU A 499 -0.35 5.24 4.96
CA LEU A 499 0.27 5.99 6.05
C LEU A 499 -0.28 5.59 7.42
N ALA A 500 -1.59 5.37 7.54
CA ALA A 500 -2.20 4.96 8.79
C ALA A 500 -1.72 3.58 9.25
N ASN A 501 -1.51 2.63 8.31
CA ASN A 501 -0.93 1.33 8.63
C ASN A 501 0.51 1.48 9.15
N LEU A 502 1.34 2.29 8.47
CA LEU A 502 2.72 2.57 8.89
C LEU A 502 2.79 3.29 10.25
N ALA A 503 1.86 4.21 10.52
CA ALA A 503 1.79 4.94 11.78
C ALA A 503 1.54 4.05 13.01
N GLY A 504 1.08 2.80 12.82
CA GLY A 504 0.91 1.83 13.90
C GLY A 504 2.22 1.41 14.56
N GLU A 505 3.36 1.47 13.84
CA GLU A 505 4.68 1.15 14.38
C GLU A 505 5.43 2.40 14.85
N ASP A 506 6.03 2.37 16.04
CA ASP A 506 6.67 3.53 16.68
C ASP A 506 7.77 4.17 15.82
N LYS A 507 8.63 3.36 15.16
CA LYS A 507 9.69 3.87 14.28
C LYS A 507 9.14 4.61 13.07
N CYS A 508 8.19 3.99 12.38
CA CYS A 508 7.53 4.55 11.21
C CYS A 508 6.70 5.80 11.59
N SER A 509 6.05 5.79 12.76
CA SER A 509 5.32 6.93 13.32
C SER A 509 6.20 8.18 13.48
N MET A 510 7.44 8.01 13.97
CA MET A 510 8.40 9.12 14.05
C MET A 510 8.84 9.64 12.68
N GLU A 511 9.08 8.74 11.72
CA GLU A 511 9.46 9.12 10.34
C GLU A 511 8.32 9.90 9.66
N ILE A 512 7.08 9.41 9.78
CA ILE A 512 5.89 10.09 9.26
C ILE A 512 5.76 11.50 9.85
N ALA A 513 5.93 11.66 11.16
CA ALA A 513 5.86 12.96 11.79
C ALA A 513 6.97 13.91 11.30
N LYS A 514 8.20 13.40 11.17
CA LYS A 514 9.36 14.16 10.68
C LYS A 514 9.17 14.66 9.24
N GLU A 515 8.59 13.84 8.36
CA GLU A 515 8.33 14.17 6.96
C GLU A 515 7.05 15.01 6.77
N GLY A 516 6.45 15.54 7.86
CA GLY A 516 5.28 16.42 7.80
C GLY A 516 3.93 15.70 7.69
N GLY A 517 3.89 14.39 7.95
CA GLY A 517 2.68 13.56 7.89
C GLY A 517 1.53 14.05 8.76
N VAL A 518 1.83 14.57 9.94
CA VAL A 518 0.81 15.18 10.81
C VAL A 518 0.05 16.29 10.08
N HIS A 519 0.76 17.18 9.39
CA HIS A 519 0.13 18.30 8.66
C HIS A 519 -0.70 17.81 7.47
N ALA A 520 -0.20 16.81 6.71
CA ALA A 520 -0.95 16.25 5.59
C ALA A 520 -2.23 15.56 6.03
N LEU A 521 -2.19 14.76 7.10
CA LEU A 521 -3.37 14.08 7.63
C LEU A 521 -4.37 15.09 8.22
N VAL A 522 -3.90 16.14 8.91
CA VAL A 522 -4.78 17.23 9.40
C VAL A 522 -5.46 17.97 8.25
N ARG A 523 -4.73 18.26 7.16
CA ARG A 523 -5.31 18.85 5.94
C ARG A 523 -6.41 17.97 5.36
N LEU A 524 -6.20 16.65 5.28
CA LEU A 524 -7.21 15.73 4.77
C LEU A 524 -8.47 15.68 5.64
N VAL A 525 -8.33 15.56 6.97
CA VAL A 525 -9.53 15.51 7.84
C VAL A 525 -10.33 16.82 7.81
N ARG A 526 -9.66 17.97 7.60
CA ARG A 526 -10.31 19.29 7.60
C ARG A 526 -10.91 19.67 6.25
N ASP A 527 -10.17 19.43 5.18
CA ASP A 527 -10.44 20.07 3.88
C ASP A 527 -10.92 19.06 2.81
N CYS A 528 -10.86 17.74 3.05
CA CYS A 528 -11.32 16.73 2.08
C CYS A 528 -12.79 16.36 2.30
N ASP A 529 -13.61 16.44 1.24
CA ASP A 529 -15.03 16.05 1.32
C ASP A 529 -15.26 14.54 1.29
N TYR A 530 -14.30 13.80 0.73
CA TYR A 530 -14.42 12.37 0.51
C TYR A 530 -14.22 11.56 1.81
N LYS A 531 -15.29 10.89 2.26
CA LYS A 531 -15.36 10.28 3.59
C LYS A 531 -14.39 9.14 3.81
N GLY A 532 -14.05 8.36 2.78
CA GLY A 532 -13.03 7.32 2.87
C GLY A 532 -11.66 7.89 3.24
N ALA A 533 -11.24 8.97 2.56
CA ALA A 533 -9.98 9.65 2.85
C ALA A 533 -9.98 10.33 4.23
N GLN A 534 -11.09 10.97 4.63
CA GLN A 534 -11.22 11.51 5.99
C GLN A 534 -11.10 10.43 7.07
N ALA A 535 -11.72 9.26 6.87
CA ALA A 535 -11.65 8.15 7.81
C ALA A 535 -10.21 7.62 7.94
N GLN A 536 -9.53 7.37 6.81
CA GLN A 536 -8.15 6.91 6.81
C GLN A 536 -7.19 7.94 7.42
N ALA A 537 -7.43 9.23 7.16
CA ALA A 537 -6.63 10.29 7.76
C ALA A 537 -6.83 10.39 9.28
N ALA A 538 -8.08 10.28 9.76
CA ALA A 538 -8.38 10.22 11.18
C ALA A 538 -7.74 8.99 11.85
N ARG A 539 -7.76 7.82 11.19
CA ARG A 539 -7.09 6.60 11.65
C ARG A 539 -5.58 6.80 11.76
N GLY A 540 -4.97 7.46 10.76
CA GLY A 540 -3.56 7.81 10.79
C GLY A 540 -3.21 8.70 11.97
N LEU A 541 -4.02 9.74 12.24
CA LEU A 541 -3.84 10.60 13.41
C LEU A 541 -4.02 9.83 14.73
N ALA A 542 -4.99 8.91 14.81
CA ALA A 542 -5.18 8.06 15.98
C ALA A 542 -3.95 7.20 16.27
N ASN A 543 -3.39 6.55 15.24
CA ASN A 543 -2.20 5.71 15.36
C ASN A 543 -0.95 6.53 15.72
N LEU A 544 -0.78 7.71 15.12
CA LEU A 544 0.32 8.62 15.48
C LEU A 544 0.21 9.08 16.96
N ALA A 545 -1.00 9.28 17.47
CA ALA A 545 -1.24 9.73 18.85
C ALA A 545 -1.13 8.60 19.90
N ALA A 546 -1.18 7.33 19.50
CA ALA A 546 -1.20 6.17 20.40
C ALA A 546 0.12 5.96 21.17
N HIS A 547 1.22 6.52 20.66
CA HIS A 547 2.59 6.32 21.15
C HIS A 547 3.08 7.46 22.07
N GLY A 548 2.16 8.09 22.83
CA GLY A 548 2.45 9.30 23.61
C GLY A 548 3.50 9.16 24.71
N ASP A 549 3.85 7.93 25.11
CA ASP A 549 4.92 7.66 26.07
C ASP A 549 6.31 7.48 25.41
N SER A 550 6.36 7.11 24.12
CA SER A 550 7.61 6.88 23.38
C SER A 550 8.02 8.06 22.51
N ASN A 551 7.05 8.83 21.99
CA ASN A 551 7.30 9.97 21.13
C ASN A 551 6.36 11.16 21.43
N ASN A 552 6.61 12.30 20.76
CA ASN A 552 5.88 13.55 20.97
C ASN A 552 4.80 13.82 19.92
N ASN A 553 4.41 12.82 19.11
CA ASN A 553 3.46 12.99 18.01
C ASN A 553 2.09 13.44 18.51
N ASN A 554 1.65 12.91 19.65
CA ASN A 554 0.40 13.29 20.30
C ASN A 554 0.34 14.81 20.58
N ALA A 555 1.38 15.36 21.22
CA ALA A 555 1.50 16.80 21.46
C ALA A 555 1.70 17.60 20.17
N ALA A 556 2.38 17.05 19.16
CA ALA A 556 2.56 17.71 17.86
C ALA A 556 1.23 17.89 17.12
N ILE A 557 0.36 16.87 17.11
CA ILE A 557 -0.97 16.94 16.49
C ILE A 557 -1.81 18.04 17.15
N GLY A 558 -1.81 18.14 18.49
CA GLY A 558 -2.59 19.15 19.20
C GLY A 558 -2.12 20.59 18.98
N LYS A 559 -0.85 20.79 18.59
CA LYS A 559 -0.32 22.11 18.22
C LYS A 559 -0.73 22.56 16.82
N VAL A 560 -1.19 21.66 15.96
CA VAL A 560 -1.60 22.04 14.60
C VAL A 560 -2.91 22.83 14.65
N PRO A 561 -2.96 24.06 14.10
CA PRO A 561 -4.15 24.89 14.15
C PRO A 561 -5.40 24.19 13.58
N GLY A 562 -6.46 24.15 14.39
CA GLY A 562 -7.75 23.58 14.00
C GLY A 562 -7.82 22.05 14.00
N ALA A 563 -6.73 21.32 14.29
CA ALA A 563 -6.73 19.85 14.29
C ALA A 563 -7.72 19.29 15.32
N LEU A 564 -7.60 19.69 16.59
CA LEU A 564 -8.47 19.22 17.68
C LEU A 564 -9.94 19.57 17.43
N LYS A 565 -10.22 20.80 16.99
CA LYS A 565 -11.58 21.26 16.67
C LYS A 565 -12.21 20.41 15.55
N THR A 566 -11.44 20.11 14.51
CA THR A 566 -11.90 19.27 13.39
C THR A 566 -12.18 17.85 13.84
N ILE A 567 -11.28 17.22 14.61
CA ILE A 567 -11.47 15.86 15.14
C ILE A 567 -12.73 15.79 16.00
N ILE A 568 -12.94 16.77 16.89
CA ILE A 568 -14.17 16.87 17.70
C ILE A 568 -15.42 16.94 16.80
N GLN A 569 -15.40 17.76 15.75
CA GLN A 569 -16.53 17.84 14.80
C GLN A 569 -16.78 16.50 14.08
N LEU A 570 -15.72 15.79 13.68
CA LEU A 570 -15.83 14.51 12.97
C LEU A 570 -16.44 13.39 13.83
N THR A 571 -16.35 13.47 15.17
CA THR A 571 -17.08 12.53 16.06
C THR A 571 -18.61 12.61 15.90
N ARG A 572 -19.13 13.70 15.32
CA ARG A 572 -20.56 13.89 15.02
C ARG A 572 -20.93 13.54 13.57
N SER A 573 -19.99 13.04 12.78
CA SER A 573 -20.22 12.65 11.38
C SER A 573 -21.31 11.57 11.25
N HIS A 574 -22.10 11.62 10.18
CA HIS A 574 -23.05 10.55 9.84
C HIS A 574 -22.36 9.32 9.26
N HIS A 575 -21.10 9.43 8.82
CA HIS A 575 -20.33 8.32 8.29
C HIS A 575 -19.68 7.51 9.42
N GLY A 576 -20.08 6.24 9.58
CA GLY A 576 -19.62 5.37 10.67
C GLY A 576 -18.11 5.26 10.79
N GLY A 577 -17.40 5.03 9.68
CA GLY A 577 -15.93 4.95 9.66
C GLY A 577 -15.25 6.23 10.18
N VAL A 578 -15.57 7.40 9.61
CA VAL A 578 -15.04 8.70 10.06
C VAL A 578 -15.32 8.94 11.54
N LYS A 579 -16.54 8.67 12.01
CA LYS A 579 -16.92 8.83 13.41
C LYS A 579 -16.07 7.95 14.33
N GLN A 580 -15.87 6.69 13.96
CA GLN A 580 -15.08 5.73 14.74
C GLN A 580 -13.62 6.15 14.84
N GLU A 581 -13.00 6.47 13.71
CA GLU A 581 -11.57 6.84 13.68
C GLU A 581 -11.32 8.19 14.37
N ALA A 582 -12.27 9.14 14.26
CA ALA A 582 -12.20 10.40 14.99
C ALA A 582 -12.32 10.19 16.52
N ALA A 583 -13.16 9.26 16.97
CA ALA A 583 -13.29 8.90 18.37
C ALA A 583 -11.99 8.28 18.91
N GLY A 584 -11.37 7.37 18.16
CA GLY A 584 -10.08 6.78 18.50
C GLY A 584 -8.96 7.82 18.56
N ALA A 585 -8.92 8.74 17.60
CA ALA A 585 -7.98 9.86 17.62
C ALA A 585 -8.18 10.76 18.85
N LEU A 586 -9.44 11.11 19.17
CA LEU A 586 -9.76 11.93 20.33
C LEU A 586 -9.36 11.25 21.64
N TRP A 587 -9.58 9.93 21.75
CA TRP A 587 -9.15 9.14 22.90
C TRP A 587 -7.64 9.25 23.12
N ASN A 588 -6.85 8.94 22.09
CA ASN A 588 -5.39 8.96 22.21
C ASN A 588 -4.89 10.38 22.48
N LEU A 589 -5.43 11.40 21.80
CA LEU A 589 -5.02 12.80 21.97
C LEU A 589 -5.31 13.35 23.38
N ALA A 590 -6.39 12.91 24.02
CA ALA A 590 -6.76 13.32 25.38
C ALA A 590 -5.80 12.78 26.48
N TYR A 591 -4.88 11.87 26.12
CA TYR A 591 -3.85 11.40 27.03
C TYR A 591 -2.89 12.53 27.44
N ASP A 592 -2.50 13.41 26.50
CA ASP A 592 -1.66 14.57 26.78
C ASP A 592 -2.44 15.65 27.56
N GLU A 593 -1.83 16.20 28.60
CA GLU A 593 -2.46 17.17 29.53
C GLU A 593 -2.89 18.46 28.83
N LYS A 594 -2.05 19.02 27.96
CA LYS A 594 -2.36 20.28 27.24
C LYS A 594 -3.44 20.05 26.19
N ASN A 595 -3.35 18.94 25.47
CA ASN A 595 -4.39 18.56 24.52
C ASN A 595 -5.74 18.38 25.23
N ARG A 596 -5.76 17.79 26.42
CA ARG A 596 -6.96 17.57 27.21
C ARG A 596 -7.67 18.88 27.59
N GLU A 597 -6.91 19.88 28.02
CA GLU A 597 -7.44 21.22 28.33
C GLU A 597 -8.01 21.90 27.08
N LEU A 598 -7.28 21.83 25.95
CA LEU A 598 -7.73 22.38 24.67
C LEU A 598 -8.97 21.67 24.13
N ILE A 599 -9.03 20.34 24.24
CA ILE A 599 -10.18 19.53 23.83
C ILE A 599 -11.42 19.96 24.64
N ALA A 600 -11.28 20.13 25.95
CA ALA A 600 -12.37 20.60 26.80
C ALA A 600 -12.82 22.02 26.42
N ALA A 601 -11.90 22.96 26.23
CA ALA A 601 -12.21 24.32 25.81
C ALA A 601 -12.91 24.40 24.44
N LEU A 602 -12.72 23.41 23.57
CA LEU A 602 -13.35 23.30 22.25
C LEU A 602 -14.69 22.55 22.24
N GLY A 603 -15.24 22.20 23.42
CA GLY A 603 -16.51 21.47 23.53
C GLY A 603 -16.39 19.96 23.28
N GLY A 604 -15.19 19.41 23.48
CA GLY A 604 -14.91 17.99 23.27
C GLY A 604 -15.54 17.07 24.32
N VAL A 605 -15.76 17.56 25.55
CA VAL A 605 -16.42 16.79 26.60
C VAL A 605 -17.87 16.48 26.22
N GLU A 606 -18.61 17.50 25.79
CA GLU A 606 -20.00 17.40 25.33
C GLU A 606 -20.09 16.49 24.10
N ALA A 607 -19.13 16.61 23.17
CA ALA A 607 -19.04 15.72 22.02
C ALA A 607 -18.82 14.26 22.42
N SER A 608 -17.90 13.97 23.35
CA SER A 608 -17.63 12.62 23.85
C SER A 608 -18.82 12.04 24.63
N VAL A 609 -19.53 12.84 25.43
CA VAL A 609 -20.75 12.41 26.13
C VAL A 609 -21.87 12.08 25.15
N ALA A 610 -22.11 12.94 24.15
CA ALA A 610 -23.08 12.68 23.09
C ALA A 610 -22.72 11.43 22.29
N LEU A 611 -21.45 11.23 21.98
CA LEU A 611 -20.95 10.04 21.29
C LEU A 611 -21.23 8.78 22.11
N ALA A 612 -20.86 8.78 23.39
CA ALA A 612 -21.11 7.67 24.30
C ALA A 612 -22.61 7.33 24.37
N ASN A 613 -23.50 8.33 24.45
CA ASN A 613 -24.94 8.08 24.42
C ASN A 613 -25.43 7.41 23.12
N SER A 614 -24.84 7.76 21.98
CA SER A 614 -25.26 7.26 20.67
C SER A 614 -24.67 5.90 20.26
N CYS A 615 -23.61 5.43 20.92
CA CYS A 615 -22.83 4.26 20.48
C CYS A 615 -23.22 2.91 21.13
N MET A 616 -24.31 2.85 21.91
CA MET A 616 -24.68 1.65 22.68
C MET A 616 -24.89 0.39 21.82
N ASN A 617 -25.37 0.55 20.59
CA ASN A 617 -25.67 -0.54 19.65
C ASN A 617 -24.77 -0.48 18.40
N THR A 618 -23.57 0.10 18.51
CA THR A 618 -22.61 0.22 17.40
C THR A 618 -21.45 -0.75 17.55
N SER A 619 -20.45 -0.64 16.66
CA SER A 619 -19.21 -1.43 16.71
C SER A 619 -18.51 -1.36 18.06
N ARG A 620 -17.80 -2.45 18.39
CA ARG A 620 -16.96 -2.58 19.59
C ARG A 620 -15.95 -1.44 19.69
N GLU A 621 -15.28 -1.13 18.59
CA GLU A 621 -14.22 -0.13 18.49
C GLU A 621 -14.74 1.28 18.79
N LEU A 622 -15.97 1.60 18.36
CA LEU A 622 -16.58 2.89 18.65
C LEU A 622 -17.02 3.01 20.11
N GLN A 623 -17.60 1.94 20.68
CA GLN A 623 -17.94 1.89 22.10
C GLN A 623 -16.70 2.09 22.98
N GLU A 624 -15.62 1.37 22.66
CA GLU A 624 -14.35 1.46 23.36
C GLU A 624 -13.76 2.86 23.24
N SER A 625 -13.68 3.41 22.03
CA SER A 625 -13.13 4.74 21.79
C SER A 625 -13.91 5.86 22.48
N ALA A 626 -15.24 5.77 22.50
CA ALA A 626 -16.08 6.75 23.19
C ALA A 626 -15.86 6.73 24.71
N ALA A 627 -15.85 5.53 25.32
CA ALA A 627 -15.57 5.38 26.74
C ALA A 627 -14.12 5.75 27.09
N GLY A 628 -13.16 5.40 26.22
CA GLY A 628 -11.75 5.69 26.37
C GLY A 628 -11.46 7.20 26.31
N ALA A 629 -12.10 7.93 25.39
CA ALA A 629 -12.00 9.38 25.35
C ALA A 629 -12.49 10.03 26.65
N LEU A 630 -13.64 9.60 27.19
CA LEU A 630 -14.13 10.07 28.49
C LEU A 630 -13.19 9.68 29.64
N TRP A 631 -12.58 8.49 29.58
CA TRP A 631 -11.58 8.07 30.56
C TRP A 631 -10.37 9.00 30.55
N ASN A 632 -9.76 9.25 29.40
CA ASN A 632 -8.61 10.14 29.32
C ASN A 632 -8.97 11.59 29.71
N LEU A 633 -10.11 12.11 29.27
CA LEU A 633 -10.60 13.44 29.65
C LEU A 633 -10.84 13.58 31.15
N SER A 634 -11.37 12.55 31.82
CA SER A 634 -11.71 12.56 33.25
C SER A 634 -10.53 12.55 34.21
N HIS A 635 -9.29 12.41 33.72
CA HIS A 635 -8.09 12.59 34.54
C HIS A 635 -7.88 14.03 35.01
N SER A 636 -8.50 15.02 34.34
CA SER A 636 -8.60 16.39 34.87
C SER A 636 -9.81 16.51 35.79
N GLU A 637 -9.62 17.12 36.97
CA GLU A 637 -10.70 17.34 37.95
C GLU A 637 -11.83 18.20 37.37
N GLU A 638 -11.47 19.27 36.66
CA GLU A 638 -12.45 20.17 36.02
C GLU A 638 -13.29 19.41 34.99
N ASN A 639 -12.63 18.64 34.11
CA ASN A 639 -13.32 17.82 33.11
C ASN A 639 -14.18 16.74 33.76
N SER A 640 -13.72 16.11 34.84
CA SER A 640 -14.49 15.12 35.60
C SER A 640 -15.82 15.70 36.09
N ILE A 641 -15.80 16.93 36.61
CA ILE A 641 -17.02 17.64 37.04
C ILE A 641 -17.93 17.93 35.84
N VAL A 642 -17.38 18.41 34.72
CA VAL A 642 -18.16 18.71 33.51
C VAL A 642 -18.78 17.44 32.91
N ILE A 643 -18.03 16.35 32.76
CA ILE A 643 -18.54 15.05 32.27
C ILE A 643 -19.73 14.60 33.12
N GLY A 644 -19.60 14.72 34.45
CA GLY A 644 -20.68 14.43 35.37
C GLY A 644 -21.91 15.29 35.09
N ARG A 645 -21.72 16.62 35.03
CA ARG A 645 -22.76 17.64 34.79
C ARG A 645 -23.53 17.41 33.49
N GLU A 646 -22.81 17.12 32.40
CA GLU A 646 -23.34 16.89 31.05
C GLU A 646 -24.03 15.52 30.87
N GLY A 647 -24.12 14.72 31.93
CA GLY A 647 -24.81 13.43 31.87
C GLY A 647 -23.99 12.31 31.24
N GLY A 648 -22.66 12.33 31.40
CA GLY A 648 -21.77 11.26 30.94
C GLY A 648 -21.83 9.97 31.77
N ILE A 649 -22.41 9.99 32.97
CA ILE A 649 -22.47 8.82 33.87
C ILE A 649 -23.45 7.74 33.36
N PRO A 650 -24.71 8.04 33.01
CA PRO A 650 -25.64 7.04 32.45
C PRO A 650 -25.07 6.24 31.27
N PRO A 651 -24.49 6.83 30.20
CA PRO A 651 -23.92 6.04 29.11
C PRO A 651 -22.72 5.21 29.57
N LEU A 652 -21.84 5.71 30.45
CA LEU A 652 -20.74 4.89 30.96
C LEU A 652 -21.24 3.68 31.77
N VAL A 653 -22.31 3.83 32.55
CA VAL A 653 -22.96 2.72 33.25
C VAL A 653 -23.60 1.72 32.27
N ALA A 654 -24.12 2.18 31.14
CA ALA A 654 -24.65 1.31 30.10
C ALA A 654 -23.53 0.57 29.34
N LEU A 655 -22.45 1.25 28.94
CA LEU A 655 -21.26 0.63 28.31
C LEU A 655 -20.57 -0.38 29.22
N ALA A 656 -20.63 -0.18 30.54
CA ALA A 656 -20.19 -1.15 31.53
C ALA A 656 -21.01 -2.47 31.54
N ARG A 657 -22.08 -2.58 30.75
CA ARG A 657 -22.85 -3.81 30.49
C ARG A 657 -22.60 -4.41 29.10
N SER A 658 -21.68 -3.85 28.31
CA SER A 658 -21.34 -4.35 26.98
C SER A 658 -20.86 -5.81 27.04
N GLU A 659 -20.88 -6.52 25.92
CA GLU A 659 -20.37 -7.89 25.85
C GLU A 659 -18.84 -7.92 25.71
N TYR A 660 -18.21 -6.77 25.42
CA TYR A 660 -16.80 -6.66 25.09
C TYR A 660 -15.93 -6.27 26.30
N ALA A 661 -14.83 -7.00 26.46
CA ALA A 661 -13.94 -6.92 27.61
C ALA A 661 -13.17 -5.58 27.73
N ASP A 662 -12.83 -5.01 26.59
CA ASP A 662 -12.14 -3.73 26.42
C ASP A 662 -13.06 -2.54 26.70
N VAL A 663 -14.31 -2.57 26.21
CA VAL A 663 -15.34 -1.59 26.56
C VAL A 663 -15.57 -1.56 28.07
N HIS A 664 -15.58 -2.73 28.73
CA HIS A 664 -15.63 -2.79 30.19
C HIS A 664 -14.47 -2.06 30.86
N VAL A 665 -13.24 -2.22 30.36
CA VAL A 665 -12.05 -1.55 30.90
C VAL A 665 -12.20 -0.03 30.77
N ALA A 666 -12.51 0.45 29.57
CA ALA A 666 -12.63 1.87 29.29
C ALA A 666 -13.75 2.52 30.12
N ALA A 667 -14.93 1.89 30.19
CA ALA A 667 -16.06 2.39 30.97
C ALA A 667 -15.77 2.37 32.49
N ALA A 668 -15.18 1.28 33.01
CA ALA A 668 -14.82 1.19 34.43
C ALA A 668 -13.72 2.18 34.81
N GLY A 669 -12.75 2.42 33.91
CA GLY A 669 -11.69 3.42 34.09
C GLY A 669 -12.23 4.83 34.17
N ALA A 670 -13.12 5.21 33.24
CA ALA A 670 -13.81 6.50 33.31
C ALA A 670 -14.64 6.64 34.59
N LEU A 671 -15.45 5.63 34.95
CA LEU A 671 -16.25 5.66 36.18
C LEU A 671 -15.39 5.73 37.44
N TRP A 672 -14.21 5.09 37.45
CA TRP A 672 -13.25 5.21 38.54
C TRP A 672 -12.79 6.65 38.70
N ASN A 673 -12.30 7.29 37.64
CA ASN A 673 -11.88 8.70 37.63
C ASN A 673 -13.02 9.67 37.99
N LEU A 674 -14.24 9.41 37.55
CA LEU A 674 -15.40 10.22 37.92
C LEU A 674 -15.78 10.08 39.40
N SER A 675 -15.60 8.88 39.99
CA SER A 675 -15.94 8.63 41.41
C SER A 675 -15.05 9.35 42.43
N PHE A 676 -13.97 10.00 41.98
CA PHE A 676 -13.15 10.84 42.84
C PHE A 676 -13.93 12.05 43.34
N ASN A 677 -14.80 12.61 42.49
CA ASN A 677 -15.73 13.67 42.86
C ASN A 677 -16.97 13.07 43.55
N HIS A 678 -17.34 13.59 44.72
CA HIS A 678 -18.45 13.05 45.52
C HIS A 678 -19.83 13.23 44.88
N VAL A 679 -20.05 14.30 44.09
CA VAL A 679 -21.31 14.51 43.35
C VAL A 679 -21.44 13.48 42.25
N ASN A 680 -20.36 13.20 41.52
CA ASN A 680 -20.33 12.16 40.50
C ASN A 680 -20.49 10.77 41.13
N ALA A 681 -19.85 10.50 42.26
CA ALA A 681 -20.03 9.25 43.00
C ALA A 681 -21.51 9.03 43.40
N LEU A 682 -22.22 10.08 43.83
CA LEU A 682 -23.65 10.02 44.10
C LEU A 682 -24.46 9.71 42.84
N ARG A 683 -24.19 10.40 41.73
CA ARG A 683 -24.84 10.13 40.43
C ARG A 683 -24.63 8.69 39.96
N ILE A 684 -23.42 8.13 40.12
CA ILE A 684 -23.15 6.70 39.81
C ILE A 684 -24.05 5.77 40.64
N VAL A 685 -24.32 6.11 41.91
CA VAL A 685 -25.22 5.36 42.78
C VAL A 685 -26.68 5.48 42.32
N GLU A 686 -27.12 6.69 41.98
CA GLU A 686 -28.48 7.00 41.53
C GLU A 686 -28.82 6.32 40.20
N GLU A 687 -27.88 6.26 39.26
CA GLU A 687 -27.99 5.57 37.96
C GLU A 687 -27.86 4.04 38.06
N GLY A 688 -27.81 3.48 39.27
CA GLY A 688 -27.73 2.03 39.48
C GLY A 688 -26.37 1.41 39.13
N GLY A 689 -25.32 2.24 39.01
CA GLY A 689 -23.96 1.80 38.67
C GLY A 689 -23.37 0.78 39.65
N VAL A 690 -23.80 0.78 40.92
CA VAL A 690 -23.31 -0.17 41.94
C VAL A 690 -23.61 -1.63 41.58
N LEU A 691 -24.78 -1.91 41.02
CA LEU A 691 -25.14 -3.27 40.59
C LEU A 691 -24.35 -3.68 39.34
N VAL A 692 -24.15 -2.75 38.41
CA VAL A 692 -23.42 -3.00 37.16
C VAL A 692 -21.95 -3.27 37.43
N LEU A 693 -21.28 -2.37 38.15
CA LEU A 693 -19.89 -2.54 38.58
C LEU A 693 -19.74 -3.79 39.46
N GLY A 694 -20.74 -4.07 40.30
CA GLY A 694 -20.77 -5.29 41.12
C GLY A 694 -20.79 -6.58 40.31
N ARG A 695 -21.63 -6.66 39.27
CA ARG A 695 -21.62 -7.77 38.31
C ARG A 695 -20.28 -7.84 37.59
N MET A 696 -19.78 -6.72 37.08
CA MET A 696 -18.49 -6.65 36.40
C MET A 696 -17.34 -7.21 37.23
N CYS A 697 -17.26 -6.88 38.54
CA CYS A 697 -16.28 -7.44 39.48
C CYS A 697 -16.24 -8.98 39.52
N THR A 698 -17.35 -9.64 39.15
CA THR A 698 -17.51 -11.10 39.22
C THR A 698 -17.53 -11.79 37.85
N SER A 699 -18.09 -11.14 36.82
CA SER A 699 -18.38 -11.77 35.52
C SER A 699 -17.51 -11.30 34.37
N SER A 700 -16.80 -10.16 34.49
CA SER A 700 -15.99 -9.66 33.38
C SER A 700 -14.79 -10.57 33.09
N PRO A 701 -14.49 -10.88 31.81
CA PRO A 701 -13.31 -11.65 31.45
C PRO A 701 -11.99 -10.88 31.69
N SER A 702 -12.04 -9.54 31.67
CA SER A 702 -10.86 -8.69 31.91
C SER A 702 -10.59 -8.52 33.40
N LYS A 703 -9.40 -8.95 33.87
CA LYS A 703 -8.96 -8.75 35.25
C LYS A 703 -8.83 -7.27 35.59
N LEU A 704 -8.40 -6.45 34.63
CA LEU A 704 -8.29 -5.00 34.79
C LEU A 704 -9.66 -4.35 34.99
N ALA A 705 -10.66 -4.71 34.17
CA ALA A 705 -12.02 -4.17 34.32
C ALA A 705 -12.61 -4.53 35.71
N ARG A 706 -12.42 -5.78 36.15
CA ARG A 706 -12.82 -6.22 37.50
C ARG A 706 -12.15 -5.40 38.60
N PHE A 707 -10.86 -5.11 38.43
CA PHE A 707 -10.08 -4.32 39.36
C PHE A 707 -10.56 -2.88 39.40
N LEU A 708 -10.67 -2.20 38.26
CA LEU A 708 -11.19 -0.83 38.16
C LEU A 708 -12.59 -0.70 38.77
N ALA A 709 -13.51 -1.62 38.45
CA ALA A 709 -14.84 -1.64 39.06
C ALA A 709 -14.79 -1.77 40.59
N ALA A 710 -13.89 -2.59 41.13
CA ALA A 710 -13.70 -2.73 42.58
C ALA A 710 -13.10 -1.46 43.20
N LEU A 711 -12.21 -0.75 42.50
CA LEU A 711 -11.68 0.54 42.93
C LEU A 711 -12.79 1.60 42.97
N THR A 712 -13.61 1.70 41.92
CA THR A 712 -14.76 2.61 41.87
C THR A 712 -15.71 2.38 43.04
N LEU A 713 -16.12 1.13 43.30
CA LEU A 713 -16.98 0.80 44.43
C LEU A 713 -16.33 1.11 45.78
N ALA A 714 -15.03 0.84 45.93
CA ALA A 714 -14.29 1.16 47.15
C ALA A 714 -14.25 2.66 47.41
N TYR A 715 -14.10 3.46 46.36
CA TYR A 715 -14.09 4.91 46.39
C TYR A 715 -15.44 5.49 46.79
N ILE A 716 -16.52 5.02 46.15
CA ILE A 716 -17.89 5.47 46.45
C ILE A 716 -18.23 5.25 47.94
N PHE A 717 -17.78 4.15 48.55
CA PHE A 717 -18.16 3.75 49.91
C PHE A 717 -17.09 3.95 51.00
N ASP A 718 -16.06 4.75 50.72
CA ASP A 718 -14.95 5.02 51.64
C ASP A 718 -15.31 5.90 52.85
N GLY A 719 -16.53 6.45 52.86
CA GLY A 719 -17.10 7.25 53.94
C GLY A 719 -17.47 8.68 53.54
N ARG A 720 -16.89 9.23 52.47
CA ARG A 720 -17.14 10.63 52.06
C ARG A 720 -18.53 10.86 51.48
N LEU A 721 -19.12 9.82 50.89
CA LEU A 721 -20.50 9.88 50.43
C LEU A 721 -21.46 10.00 51.62
N ASP A 722 -21.14 9.40 52.77
CA ASP A 722 -22.02 9.44 53.95
C ASP A 722 -22.12 10.87 54.54
N GLU A 723 -21.11 11.73 54.30
CA GLU A 723 -21.06 13.12 54.77
C GLU A 723 -21.84 14.11 53.87
N SER A 724 -22.18 13.72 52.64
CA SER A 724 -22.68 14.62 51.59
C SER A 724 -24.14 14.38 51.16
N VAL A 725 -24.84 13.40 51.74
CA VAL A 725 -26.06 12.83 51.14
C VAL A 725 -27.39 13.34 51.73
N ARG A 726 -28.31 13.69 50.80
CA ARG A 726 -29.77 13.97 50.99
C ARG A 726 -30.69 12.75 50.73
N VAL A 727 -30.14 11.56 50.49
CA VAL A 727 -30.86 10.29 50.18
C VAL A 727 -31.30 9.59 51.47
N SER A 728 -32.41 8.84 51.41
CA SER A 728 -32.87 7.98 52.51
C SER A 728 -31.72 7.12 53.09
N PRO A 729 -31.36 7.28 54.38
CA PRO A 729 -30.24 6.58 55.01
C PRO A 729 -30.31 5.05 54.87
N LYS A 730 -31.53 4.49 54.84
CA LYS A 730 -31.78 3.05 54.70
C LYS A 730 -31.40 2.53 53.30
N ARG A 731 -31.72 3.28 52.23
CA ARG A 731 -31.41 2.89 50.85
C ARG A 731 -29.90 2.91 50.61
N LEU A 732 -29.21 3.97 51.05
CA LEU A 732 -27.76 4.07 50.93
C LEU A 732 -27.04 2.95 51.70
N ALA A 733 -27.48 2.64 52.93
CA ALA A 733 -26.90 1.56 53.72
C ALA A 733 -26.99 0.18 53.03
N ASN A 734 -28.12 -0.12 52.39
CA ASN A 734 -28.30 -1.36 51.63
C ASN A 734 -27.41 -1.42 50.38
N VAL A 735 -27.35 -0.32 49.63
CA VAL A 735 -26.50 -0.22 48.42
C VAL A 735 -25.02 -0.33 48.80
N ARG A 736 -24.60 0.33 49.89
CA ARG A 736 -23.25 0.21 50.46
C ARG A 736 -22.92 -1.23 50.84
N ARG A 737 -23.82 -1.92 51.54
CA ARG A 737 -23.63 -3.32 51.92
C ARG A 737 -23.43 -4.22 50.69
N SER A 738 -24.20 -3.99 49.63
CA SER A 738 -24.04 -4.70 48.35
C SER A 738 -22.73 -4.38 47.66
N GLY A 739 -22.37 -3.09 47.53
CA GLY A 739 -21.09 -2.65 46.93
C GLY A 739 -19.88 -3.26 47.63
N LEU A 740 -19.84 -3.19 48.97
CA LEU A 740 -18.76 -3.80 49.76
C LEU A 740 -18.73 -5.34 49.63
N ARG A 741 -19.89 -5.99 49.43
CA ARG A 741 -19.93 -7.44 49.16
C ARG A 741 -19.23 -7.77 47.85
N TYR A 742 -19.48 -7.01 46.78
CA TYR A 742 -18.84 -7.21 45.49
C TYR A 742 -17.32 -7.00 45.55
N VAL A 743 -16.86 -5.93 46.20
CA VAL A 743 -15.41 -5.69 46.45
C VAL A 743 -14.80 -6.85 47.24
N GLY A 744 -15.51 -7.35 48.25
CA GLY A 744 -15.11 -8.53 49.01
C GLY A 744 -14.99 -9.79 48.15
N SER A 745 -15.94 -10.03 47.25
CA SER A 745 -15.90 -11.16 46.31
C SER A 745 -14.76 -11.04 45.30
N PHE A 746 -14.52 -9.85 44.75
CA PHE A 746 -13.37 -9.58 43.88
C PHE A 746 -12.04 -9.89 44.57
N THR A 747 -11.82 -9.34 45.77
CA THR A 747 -10.55 -9.59 46.47
C THR A 747 -10.32 -11.08 46.72
N LYS A 748 -11.37 -11.83 47.08
CA LYS A 748 -11.30 -13.29 47.27
C LYS A 748 -10.84 -14.04 46.01
N THR A 749 -11.14 -13.59 44.79
CA THR A 749 -10.74 -14.31 43.57
C THR A 749 -9.23 -14.34 43.33
N PHE A 750 -8.47 -13.46 44.00
CA PHE A 750 -7.01 -13.43 43.95
C PHE A 750 -6.35 -14.07 45.17
N MET A 751 -7.14 -14.48 46.17
CA MET A 751 -6.60 -15.09 47.40
C MET A 751 -6.53 -16.61 47.24
N ASP A 752 -5.33 -17.16 47.42
CA ASP A 752 -5.13 -18.60 47.59
C ASP A 752 -4.91 -18.88 49.10
N PRO A 753 -5.81 -19.63 49.77
CA PRO A 753 -5.69 -19.89 51.20
C PRO A 753 -4.34 -20.49 51.61
N LYS A 754 -3.73 -21.35 50.78
CA LYS A 754 -2.44 -22.01 51.07
C LYS A 754 -1.28 -21.03 50.94
N ILE A 755 -1.24 -20.23 49.86
CA ILE A 755 -0.17 -19.23 49.65
C ILE A 755 -0.22 -18.15 50.74
N PHE A 756 -1.41 -17.71 51.13
CA PHE A 756 -1.55 -16.65 52.12
C PHE A 756 -1.33 -17.15 53.56
N ALA A 757 -1.71 -18.40 53.88
CA ALA A 757 -1.41 -19.00 55.18
C ALA A 757 0.12 -19.18 55.38
N THR A 758 0.82 -19.65 54.35
CA THR A 758 2.28 -19.82 54.39
C THR A 758 3.04 -18.50 54.44
N ALA A 759 2.55 -17.44 53.78
CA ALA A 759 3.10 -16.09 53.87
C ALA A 759 2.80 -15.42 55.22
N ALA A 760 1.69 -15.78 55.88
CA ALA A 760 1.34 -15.29 57.20
C ALA A 760 2.21 -15.89 58.32
N SER A 761 2.61 -17.16 58.20
CA SER A 761 3.45 -17.84 59.19
C SER A 761 4.91 -17.39 59.17
N SER A 762 5.49 -17.17 57.98
CA SER A 762 6.84 -16.60 57.85
C SER A 762 6.93 -15.75 56.58
N PHE A 763 7.26 -14.47 56.70
CA PHE A 763 7.34 -13.57 55.55
C PHE A 763 8.77 -13.55 54.97
N THR A 764 9.05 -14.41 53.99
CA THR A 764 10.35 -14.49 53.29
C THR A 764 10.27 -13.87 51.88
N PRO A 765 11.42 -13.48 51.27
CA PRO A 765 11.44 -12.95 49.91
C PRO A 765 10.80 -13.86 48.86
N SER A 766 10.98 -15.18 48.99
CA SER A 766 10.40 -16.21 48.10
C SER A 766 8.87 -16.27 48.24
N LYS A 767 8.34 -16.29 49.47
CA LYS A 767 6.90 -16.28 49.72
C LYS A 767 6.21 -15.00 49.24
N ALA A 768 6.88 -13.85 49.40
CA ALA A 768 6.40 -12.59 48.83
C ALA A 768 6.35 -12.63 47.29
N ALA A 769 7.29 -13.29 46.62
CA ALA A 769 7.27 -13.48 45.17
C ALA A 769 6.13 -14.42 44.73
N GLN A 770 5.84 -15.49 45.49
CA GLN A 770 4.70 -16.37 45.24
C GLN A 770 3.36 -15.63 45.36
N VAL A 771 3.21 -14.77 46.38
CA VAL A 771 2.02 -13.91 46.54
C VAL A 771 1.92 -12.96 45.34
N LEU A 772 3.00 -12.25 44.97
CA LEU A 772 3.06 -11.34 43.83
C LEU A 772 2.62 -12.03 42.53
N LYS A 773 3.16 -13.21 42.23
CA LYS A 773 2.81 -13.99 41.03
C LYS A 773 1.31 -14.31 40.98
N ARG A 774 0.68 -14.56 42.13
CA ARG A 774 -0.75 -14.90 42.21
C ARG A 774 -1.67 -13.69 42.08
N VAL A 775 -1.26 -12.55 42.62
CA VAL A 775 -2.11 -11.35 42.73
C VAL A 775 -1.86 -10.32 41.63
N CYS A 776 -0.74 -10.41 40.90
CA CYS A 776 -0.40 -9.48 39.83
C CYS A 776 -1.48 -9.44 38.76
N ILE A 777 -1.87 -8.23 38.38
CA ILE A 777 -2.68 -7.92 37.21
C ILE A 777 -1.73 -7.22 36.24
N PRO A 778 -1.14 -7.93 35.27
CA PRO A 778 -0.16 -7.36 34.35
C PRO A 778 -0.66 -6.08 33.69
N GLU A 779 -1.93 -6.07 33.26
CA GLU A 779 -2.56 -4.96 32.54
C GLU A 779 -2.77 -3.71 33.41
N ALA A 780 -2.55 -3.77 34.73
CA ALA A 780 -2.66 -2.61 35.61
C ALA A 780 -1.42 -1.72 35.60
N ASP A 781 -0.37 -2.10 34.87
CA ASP A 781 0.89 -1.35 34.76
C ASP A 781 0.76 -0.02 34.00
N VAL A 782 -0.22 0.08 33.10
CA VAL A 782 -0.60 1.30 32.35
C VAL A 782 -1.34 2.34 33.20
N LEU A 783 -1.81 1.99 34.39
CA LEU A 783 -2.54 2.92 35.24
C LEU A 783 -1.57 3.92 35.88
N ARG A 784 -1.71 5.21 35.55
CA ARG A 784 -0.93 6.30 36.14
C ARG A 784 -1.77 7.05 37.17
N CYS A 785 -1.41 6.93 38.44
CA CYS A 785 -2.12 7.57 39.54
C CYS A 785 -1.43 8.86 40.03
N SER A 786 -2.22 9.87 40.40
CA SER A 786 -1.75 11.08 41.08
C SER A 786 -1.45 10.82 42.57
N ARG A 787 -0.87 11.82 43.24
CA ARG A 787 -0.55 11.73 44.68
C ARG A 787 -1.82 11.61 45.51
N GLU A 788 -2.85 12.35 45.13
CA GLU A 788 -4.12 12.47 45.83
C GLU A 788 -4.88 11.14 45.78
N GLU A 789 -4.85 10.47 44.63
CA GLU A 789 -5.48 9.16 44.43
C GLU A 789 -4.79 8.07 45.25
N ILE A 790 -3.45 8.02 45.20
CA ILE A 790 -2.66 7.12 46.05
C ILE A 790 -2.92 7.44 47.54
N GLY A 791 -2.97 8.72 47.90
CA GLY A 791 -3.22 9.19 49.26
C GLY A 791 -4.57 8.77 49.81
N ARG A 792 -5.60 8.70 48.95
CA ARG A 792 -6.94 8.25 49.34
C ARG A 792 -6.96 6.75 49.66
N PHE A 793 -6.26 5.90 48.89
CA PHE A 793 -6.07 4.50 49.27
C PHE A 793 -5.30 4.35 50.59
N VAL A 794 -4.26 5.16 50.80
CA VAL A 794 -3.50 5.13 52.07
C VAL A 794 -4.38 5.53 53.26
N THR A 795 -5.26 6.52 53.08
CA THR A 795 -6.24 6.93 54.11
C THR A 795 -7.26 5.82 54.36
N MET A 796 -7.70 5.12 53.32
CA MET A 796 -8.66 4.01 53.38
C MET A 796 -8.16 2.82 54.22
N LEU A 797 -6.83 2.68 54.44
CA LEU A 797 -6.27 1.68 55.37
C LEU A 797 -6.71 1.88 56.82
N ARG A 798 -7.21 3.08 57.19
CA ARG A 798 -7.74 3.39 58.51
C ARG A 798 -9.27 3.22 58.62
N ASN A 799 -9.96 2.98 57.50
CA ASN A 799 -11.41 2.85 57.46
C ASN A 799 -11.89 1.67 58.34
N PRO A 800 -13.03 1.74 59.06
CA PRO A 800 -13.51 0.64 59.90
C PRO A 800 -13.80 -0.66 59.12
N SER A 801 -14.14 -0.58 57.83
CA SER A 801 -14.47 -1.74 57.00
C SER A 801 -13.22 -2.58 56.67
N PRO A 802 -13.20 -3.89 57.03
CA PRO A 802 -12.09 -4.77 56.68
C PRO A 802 -12.00 -5.02 55.17
N VAL A 803 -13.10 -4.87 54.43
CA VAL A 803 -13.09 -5.00 52.96
C VAL A 803 -12.33 -3.85 52.32
N LEU A 804 -12.60 -2.61 52.76
CA LEU A 804 -11.94 -1.41 52.24
C LEU A 804 -10.45 -1.40 52.55
N LYS A 805 -10.06 -1.81 53.77
CA LYS A 805 -8.64 -2.01 54.12
C LYS A 805 -7.92 -2.99 53.19
N LYS A 806 -8.59 -4.09 52.81
CA LYS A 806 -8.02 -5.13 51.93
C LYS A 806 -7.84 -4.63 50.50
N ILE A 807 -8.88 -4.05 49.89
CA ILE A 807 -8.79 -3.54 48.51
C ILE A 807 -7.80 -2.38 48.41
N ALA A 808 -7.72 -1.50 49.42
CA ALA A 808 -6.74 -0.42 49.45
C ALA A 808 -5.30 -0.94 49.47
N ALA A 809 -5.01 -1.92 50.35
CA ALA A 809 -3.69 -2.53 50.40
C ALA A 809 -3.36 -3.31 49.11
N PHE A 810 -4.36 -3.96 48.51
CA PHE A 810 -4.23 -4.66 47.23
C PHE A 810 -3.95 -3.68 46.07
N ALA A 811 -4.64 -2.54 46.00
CA ALA A 811 -4.43 -1.54 44.97
C ALA A 811 -3.02 -0.93 45.05
N LEU A 812 -2.59 -0.52 46.24
CA LEU A 812 -1.24 -0.02 46.49
C LEU A 812 -0.16 -1.06 46.14
N LEU A 813 -0.45 -2.35 46.31
CA LEU A 813 0.42 -3.42 45.84
C LEU A 813 0.54 -3.40 44.32
N GLN A 814 -0.58 -3.40 43.57
CA GLN A 814 -0.56 -3.36 42.10
C GLN A 814 0.24 -2.16 41.58
N PHE A 815 0.02 -0.96 42.13
CA PHE A 815 0.71 0.25 41.71
C PHE A 815 2.23 0.27 41.99
N THR A 816 2.72 -0.64 42.84
CA THR A 816 4.12 -0.70 43.23
C THR A 816 4.80 -1.99 42.77
N ILE A 817 4.18 -2.81 41.90
CA ILE A 817 4.80 -4.04 41.41
C ILE A 817 6.10 -3.72 40.68
N PRO A 818 7.24 -4.32 41.06
CA PRO A 818 8.50 -4.09 40.37
C PRO A 818 8.41 -4.53 38.90
N GLY A 819 8.84 -3.66 37.99
CA GLY A 819 8.81 -3.92 36.54
C GLY A 819 7.62 -3.31 35.79
N ALA A 820 6.56 -2.87 36.50
CA ALA A 820 5.45 -2.15 35.88
C ALA A 820 5.87 -0.73 35.42
N ILE A 821 5.28 -0.25 34.33
CA ILE A 821 5.61 1.01 33.63
C ILE A 821 5.70 2.20 34.60
N HIS A 822 4.65 2.42 35.41
CA HIS A 822 4.57 3.57 36.32
C HIS A 822 4.98 3.26 37.77
N ALA A 823 5.46 2.05 38.09
CA ALA A 823 5.76 1.68 39.49
C ALA A 823 6.82 2.59 40.16
N LYS A 824 7.84 3.02 39.41
CA LYS A 824 8.85 3.97 39.90
C LYS A 824 8.24 5.34 40.22
N HIS A 825 7.32 5.80 39.39
CA HIS A 825 6.59 7.05 39.59
C HIS A 825 5.76 7.00 40.87
N HIS A 826 4.91 5.97 41.04
CA HIS A 826 4.10 5.80 42.25
C HIS A 826 4.97 5.64 43.50
N ALA A 827 6.05 4.86 43.43
CA ALA A 827 6.98 4.71 44.55
C ALA A 827 7.65 6.03 44.96
N SER A 828 7.93 6.91 44.00
CA SER A 828 8.42 8.27 44.25
C SER A 828 7.36 9.12 44.97
N LEU A 829 6.12 9.14 44.46
CA LEU A 829 5.00 9.85 45.08
C LEU A 829 4.76 9.40 46.52
N MET A 830 4.70 8.08 46.76
CA MET A 830 4.50 7.51 48.09
C MET A 830 5.61 7.91 49.06
N ARG A 831 6.88 7.90 48.63
CA ARG A 831 8.03 8.29 49.46
C ARG A 831 7.98 9.77 49.82
N LYS A 832 7.75 10.64 48.82
CA LYS A 832 7.67 12.10 49.03
C LYS A 832 6.52 12.48 49.97
N ALA A 833 5.38 11.78 49.88
CA ALA A 833 4.23 12.02 50.74
C ALA A 833 4.32 11.37 52.14
N GLY A 834 5.42 10.68 52.46
CA GLY A 834 5.61 10.06 53.78
C GLY A 834 4.77 8.80 54.04
N TYR A 835 4.11 8.25 53.03
CA TYR A 835 3.24 7.08 53.13
C TYR A 835 3.92 5.79 53.62
N PRO A 836 5.25 5.54 53.45
CA PRO A 836 5.90 4.38 54.05
C PRO A 836 5.69 4.27 55.57
N ARG A 837 5.58 5.39 56.30
CA ARG A 837 5.30 5.36 57.74
C ARG A 837 3.91 4.76 58.01
N LEU A 838 2.91 5.21 57.26
CA LEU A 838 1.53 4.73 57.36
C LEU A 838 1.40 3.25 56.97
N MET A 839 2.13 2.83 55.94
CA MET A 839 2.18 1.42 55.53
C MET A 839 2.79 0.52 56.62
N ARG A 840 3.80 0.99 57.38
CA ARG A 840 4.35 0.22 58.52
C ARG A 840 3.32 0.05 59.63
N PHE A 841 2.58 1.11 59.97
CA PHE A 841 1.48 1.01 60.93
C PHE A 841 0.42 0.01 60.45
N ALA A 842 0.02 0.09 59.18
CA ALA A 842 -0.93 -0.85 58.59
C ALA A 842 -0.42 -2.32 58.61
N ALA A 843 0.87 -2.54 58.35
CA ALA A 843 1.48 -3.87 58.40
C ALA A 843 1.52 -4.48 59.82
N ALA A 844 1.54 -3.64 60.87
CA ALA A 844 1.63 -4.06 62.27
C ALA A 844 0.29 -4.04 63.02
N ALA A 845 -0.71 -3.29 62.55
CA ALA A 845 -1.95 -3.05 63.28
C ALA A 845 -2.77 -4.33 63.53
N LYS A 846 -3.20 -4.58 64.78
CA LYS A 846 -4.06 -5.73 65.11
C LYS A 846 -5.39 -5.72 64.36
N SER A 847 -5.96 -4.53 64.14
CA SER A 847 -7.23 -4.31 63.44
C SER A 847 -7.19 -4.45 61.91
N MET A 848 -6.03 -4.76 61.32
CA MET A 848 -5.88 -5.00 59.88
C MET A 848 -6.12 -6.48 59.55
N PRO A 849 -6.83 -6.80 58.45
CA PRO A 849 -6.96 -8.17 57.96
C PRO A 849 -5.61 -8.81 57.61
N ARG A 850 -5.49 -10.13 57.75
CA ARG A 850 -4.22 -10.86 57.58
C ARG A 850 -3.62 -10.65 56.18
N GLU A 851 -4.46 -10.68 55.15
CA GLU A 851 -4.08 -10.49 53.74
C GLU A 851 -3.59 -9.07 53.48
N ALA A 852 -4.30 -8.08 54.04
CA ALA A 852 -3.94 -6.68 53.89
C ALA A 852 -2.58 -6.36 54.55
N LYS A 853 -2.23 -7.04 55.66
CA LYS A 853 -0.88 -6.94 56.25
C LYS A 853 0.19 -7.50 55.33
N ILE A 854 -0.08 -8.63 54.66
CA ILE A 854 0.84 -9.23 53.69
C ILE A 854 1.08 -8.25 52.54
N PHE A 855 0.02 -7.67 51.95
CA PHE A 855 0.15 -6.67 50.90
C PHE A 855 0.94 -5.44 51.35
N ALA A 856 0.63 -4.89 52.53
CA ALA A 856 1.36 -3.75 53.07
C ALA A 856 2.87 -4.04 53.25
N LYS A 857 3.24 -5.25 53.69
CA LYS A 857 4.65 -5.68 53.78
C LYS A 857 5.32 -5.77 52.41
N ILE A 858 4.61 -6.27 51.39
CA ILE A 858 5.14 -6.34 50.03
C ILE A 858 5.30 -4.92 49.44
N VAL A 859 4.33 -4.04 49.62
CA VAL A 859 4.44 -2.62 49.22
C VAL A 859 5.67 -1.97 49.85
N LEU A 860 5.89 -2.15 51.17
CA LEU A 860 7.09 -1.64 51.85
C LEU A 860 8.39 -2.17 51.24
N ARG A 861 8.43 -3.46 50.88
CA ARG A 861 9.56 -4.07 50.17
C ARG A 861 9.77 -3.41 48.80
N ASN A 862 8.70 -3.23 48.03
CA ASN A 862 8.75 -2.62 46.69
C ASN A 862 9.23 -1.17 46.72
N LEU A 863 8.90 -0.43 47.79
CA LEU A 863 9.38 0.94 48.02
C LEU A 863 10.86 1.01 48.45
N GLY A 864 11.57 -0.13 48.55
CA GLY A 864 12.95 -0.21 49.04
C GLY A 864 13.08 -0.01 50.56
N VAL A 865 11.96 -0.11 51.30
CA VAL A 865 11.90 0.11 52.75
C VAL A 865 11.91 -1.24 53.45
N SER A 866 13.01 -1.98 53.34
CA SER A 866 13.15 -3.25 54.06
C SER A 866 13.38 -3.01 55.56
N SER A 867 12.83 -3.90 56.38
CA SER A 867 12.95 -3.96 57.84
C SER A 867 14.39 -4.06 58.38
N ALA A 868 15.41 -4.09 57.51
CA ALA A 868 16.83 -4.10 57.86
C ALA A 868 17.29 -2.85 58.67
N ARG A 869 16.55 -1.73 58.60
CA ARG A 869 16.80 -0.58 59.50
C ARG A 869 16.35 -0.81 60.94
N MET A 870 15.59 -1.88 61.26
CA MET A 870 15.31 -2.26 62.65
C MET A 870 16.41 -3.09 63.29
N LEU A 871 17.16 -3.90 62.53
CA LEU A 871 18.34 -4.61 63.07
C LEU A 871 19.45 -3.62 63.42
N LYS A 872 19.77 -2.67 62.54
CA LYS A 872 20.76 -1.62 62.83
C LYS A 872 20.36 -0.65 63.95
N ARG A 873 19.06 -0.53 64.29
CA ARG A 873 18.58 0.35 65.37
C ARG A 873 18.40 -0.38 66.70
N LYS A 874 18.19 -1.70 66.69
CA LYS A 874 18.31 -2.54 67.90
C LYS A 874 19.76 -2.78 68.28
N GLU A 875 20.67 -2.95 67.31
CA GLU A 875 22.11 -3.05 67.58
C GLU A 875 22.68 -1.76 68.19
N ARG A 876 22.18 -0.58 67.78
CA ARG A 876 22.57 0.71 68.39
C ARG A 876 21.97 1.01 69.77
N ILE A 877 20.92 0.30 70.19
CA ILE A 877 20.31 0.47 71.53
C ILE A 877 20.82 -0.61 72.50
N ILE A 878 21.44 -1.68 71.98
CA ILE A 878 22.17 -2.67 72.79
C ILE A 878 23.66 -2.27 72.91
N SER A 879 24.13 -1.29 72.14
CA SER A 879 25.49 -0.72 72.21
C SER A 879 25.54 0.71 72.79
N SER A 880 24.51 1.15 73.51
CA SER A 880 24.46 2.39 74.31
C SER A 880 23.88 2.04 75.66
#